data_AF-A0A536QND1-F1
#
_entry.id   AF-A0A536QND1-F1
#
_cell.length_a   1.000
_cell.length_b   1.000
_cell.length_c   1.000
_cell.angle_alpha   90.00
_cell.angle_beta   90.00
_cell.angle_gamma   90.00
#
_symmetry.space_group_name_H-M   'P 1'
#
loop_
_entity.id
_entity.type
_entity.pdbx_description
1 polymer ?
#
loop_
_entity_poly.entity_id
_entity_poly.type
_entity_poly.pdbx_seq_one_letter_code
_entity_poly.pdbx_strand_id
1 'polypeptide(L)'
;MPPGRREGAEPKKRPVTVTRAFLFSDLRGYTNFVEVHGDLAAADLLRDYRTLVRGAVARHAGGEVKTEGDSFYVVFTSALAALDCAVSILREAEARNRQDPDGPLHIGIGVHAGEVVPYDEQFVGSAVNIAARLASKAHAGEILVSDTLRGLVRTGHSYSLTDRGRLRLKGVGESVRAWHVDWEVSHEAGPPPSGPVSLPGAAIPPGPSGELVCPIVVGREEELARLVQLLADAAKGERRFAVVAGEAGVGKTAVAREAAKLAVQRGFKLLWGAALESETGLPYRPFVAAMRSAEREEGHSALRRFVSQNGPDATPLFPELGRRVARAPATSLLERHRIAVAFQQIFHALSKDAPLLIVLDDLQWSDEASLALIGLLVGELAHSRIAFLGTYRGDDVQRGHPLLKTLATLRRDRLVTELTLDRLGAEGVGSLLEAIFKPHGPVGTEFRDAIYERAEGNPFFTEELLRSLAESGRTFASGDSWTRKPLDALRIPGSIREVLVSRVEQLSPEAETSLAAASVIGVHFGFDLLRRVREVTETDLARHIRECVEHQLALESGDVSAPTYAFRHALTREVVYERLLLPERRVLHLRVASALLEEPDVPAAVLAQHWKLGGDRARAAEAYEAAGLAALEVYAPAEAVAHFESAIESRGETTVDLYEGLARAYLFFDYPKSRVAAERALASLPGGSEHLERRVALMQIAGRARRLLGDTAGGFELAGSAIELVKDVPESRAAALAYDWFAGATMARGDRRAATGWAEKARHVAAAIGDYGIEASALTTIATCISSERPKEALDSLDQAAAKARRAGAAEVMARVHTNGIVTSFAAELERPRFVRIERAIAFSERYRYGRELLGSYRAFHRFSGLDWPAEGFGVAGGWETNLFVAWVRFLEELVTASRAGPTAASIAQSSALTAFALRQDDPQWAVPWLAYEGLLLAWSQDLPEVRIRVDQFVRMARRLDKPDLELT
;
A
#
# COMPACT_ATOMS: atom_id res chain seq x y z
N MET A 1 61.51 17.04 34.00
CA MET A 1 60.49 17.01 32.94
C MET A 1 59.42 15.99 33.33
N PRO A 2 58.15 16.21 32.97
CA PRO A 2 57.17 17.18 33.47
C PRO A 2 56.23 16.55 34.54
N PRO A 3 55.30 17.33 35.15
CA PRO A 3 54.38 16.85 36.19
C PRO A 3 53.32 15.90 35.60
N GLY A 4 52.93 14.91 36.41
CA GLY A 4 51.91 13.92 36.09
C GLY A 4 50.61 14.55 35.59
N ARG A 5 50.15 14.04 34.44
CA ARG A 5 48.85 14.37 33.84
C ARG A 5 47.76 14.09 34.88
N ARG A 6 47.03 15.15 35.25
CA ARG A 6 45.71 15.03 35.85
C ARG A 6 44.83 14.26 34.85
N GLU A 7 44.25 13.15 35.30
CA GLU A 7 43.15 12.50 34.60
C GLU A 7 42.05 13.54 34.38
N GLY A 8 41.81 13.87 33.11
CA GLY A 8 40.74 14.76 32.71
C GLY A 8 39.41 14.09 33.00
N ALA A 9 38.59 14.75 33.82
CA ALA A 9 37.19 14.40 33.97
C ALA A 9 36.53 14.30 32.59
N GLU A 10 35.88 13.16 32.30
CA GLU A 10 35.10 12.98 31.08
C GLU A 10 34.06 14.11 30.94
N PRO A 11 33.87 14.65 29.72
CA PRO A 11 32.82 15.62 29.47
C PRO A 11 31.47 14.93 29.68
N LYS A 12 30.71 15.35 30.71
CA LYS A 12 29.33 14.91 30.93
C LYS A 12 28.53 15.13 29.65
N LYS A 13 28.14 14.04 28.96
CA LYS A 13 27.20 14.07 27.82
C LYS A 13 25.98 14.92 28.23
N ARG A 14 25.66 15.95 27.43
CA ARG A 14 24.42 16.71 27.63
C ARG A 14 23.23 15.75 27.51
N PRO A 15 22.29 15.74 28.47
CA PRO A 15 21.09 14.90 28.35
C PRO A 15 20.31 15.31 27.09
N VAL A 16 19.94 14.33 26.27
CA VAL A 16 19.11 14.55 25.08
C VAL A 16 17.68 14.85 25.55
N THR A 17 17.19 16.06 25.28
CA THR A 17 15.77 16.40 25.49
C THR A 17 14.93 15.92 24.32
N VAL A 18 13.69 15.51 24.59
CA VAL A 18 12.71 15.12 23.56
C VAL A 18 11.39 15.81 23.83
N THR A 19 10.67 16.17 22.76
CA THR A 19 9.32 16.72 22.86
C THR A 19 8.30 15.59 22.87
N ARG A 20 7.41 15.59 23.86
CA ARG A 20 6.32 14.61 24.02
C ARG A 20 5.04 15.30 24.50
N ALA A 21 3.91 14.67 24.22
CA ALA A 21 2.63 15.06 24.78
C ALA A 21 2.27 14.12 25.94
N PHE A 22 1.72 14.67 27.01
CA PHE A 22 1.38 13.95 28.23
C PHE A 22 -0.09 14.15 28.54
N LEU A 23 -0.76 13.05 28.87
CA LEU A 23 -2.14 12.99 29.31
C LEU A 23 -2.17 12.45 30.73
N PHE A 24 -2.85 13.17 31.61
CA PHE A 24 -3.20 12.69 32.94
C PHE A 24 -4.72 12.58 33.04
N SER A 25 -5.20 11.42 33.44
CA SER A 25 -6.62 11.13 33.64
C SER A 25 -6.84 10.71 35.09
N ASP A 26 -7.83 11.28 35.74
CA ASP A 26 -8.09 11.08 37.17
C ASP A 26 -9.58 10.88 37.45
N LEU A 27 -9.94 9.92 38.30
CA LEU A 27 -11.32 9.61 38.65
C LEU A 27 -11.80 10.52 39.80
N ARG A 28 -12.84 11.30 39.56
CA ARG A 28 -13.44 12.24 40.50
C ARG A 28 -14.40 11.54 41.43
N GLY A 29 -14.33 11.90 42.71
CA GLY A 29 -15.26 11.42 43.73
C GLY A 29 -15.06 9.96 44.14
N TYR A 30 -13.99 9.30 43.69
CA TYR A 30 -13.72 7.89 43.99
C TYR A 30 -13.70 7.59 45.50
N THR A 31 -13.03 8.43 46.31
CA THR A 31 -13.01 8.26 47.77
C THR A 31 -14.40 8.30 48.39
N ASN A 32 -15.25 9.23 47.96
CA ASN A 32 -16.63 9.34 48.44
C ASN A 32 -17.48 8.14 47.96
N PHE A 33 -17.24 7.65 46.74
CA PHE A 33 -17.91 6.46 46.22
C PHE A 33 -17.57 5.21 47.06
N VAL A 34 -16.31 5.04 47.48
CA VAL A 34 -15.88 3.96 48.38
C VAL A 34 -16.63 4.02 49.71
N GLU A 35 -16.74 5.21 50.33
CA GLU A 35 -17.42 5.39 51.61
C GLU A 35 -18.93 5.08 51.54
N VAL A 36 -19.59 5.40 50.42
CA VAL A 36 -21.04 5.23 50.25
C VAL A 36 -21.42 3.82 49.78
N HIS A 37 -20.64 3.23 48.87
CA HIS A 37 -21.01 1.99 48.17
C HIS A 37 -20.17 0.77 48.59
N GLY A 38 -19.14 0.97 49.40
CA GLY A 38 -18.26 -0.08 49.92
C GLY A 38 -17.16 -0.53 48.93
N ASP A 39 -16.19 -1.28 49.46
CA ASP A 39 -14.94 -1.62 48.76
C ASP A 39 -15.15 -2.47 47.49
N LEU A 40 -16.15 -3.36 47.48
CA LEU A 40 -16.40 -4.26 46.34
C LEU A 40 -16.88 -3.48 45.11
N ALA A 41 -17.87 -2.59 45.29
CA ALA A 41 -18.39 -1.75 44.22
C ALA A 41 -17.31 -0.77 43.72
N ALA A 42 -16.48 -0.24 44.62
CA ALA A 42 -15.35 0.60 44.26
C ALA A 42 -14.29 -0.14 43.43
N ALA A 43 -14.01 -1.41 43.76
CA ALA A 43 -13.07 -2.23 43.00
C ALA A 43 -13.56 -2.51 41.57
N ASP A 44 -14.86 -2.72 41.38
CA ASP A 44 -15.47 -2.89 40.05
C ASP A 44 -15.45 -1.59 39.25
N LEU A 45 -15.80 -0.45 39.86
CA LEU A 45 -15.72 0.88 39.24
C LEU A 45 -14.28 1.19 38.77
N LEU A 46 -13.28 0.86 39.60
CA LEU A 46 -11.87 1.05 39.26
C LEU A 46 -11.42 0.11 38.12
N ARG A 47 -11.96 -1.12 38.06
CA ARG A 47 -11.69 -2.07 36.97
C ARG A 47 -12.25 -1.56 35.64
N ASP A 48 -13.47 -1.04 35.65
CA ASP A 48 -14.12 -0.46 34.48
C ASP A 48 -13.34 0.75 33.96
N TYR A 49 -13.02 1.69 34.87
CA TYR A 49 -12.20 2.85 34.56
C TYR A 49 -10.86 2.47 33.90
N ARG A 50 -10.13 1.50 34.49
CA ARG A 50 -8.84 1.05 33.95
C ARG A 50 -8.96 0.38 32.59
N THR A 51 -10.01 -0.41 32.38
CA THR A 51 -10.25 -1.11 31.11
C THR A 51 -10.55 -0.11 30.00
N LEU A 52 -11.38 0.89 30.30
CA LEU A 52 -11.75 1.96 29.40
C LEU A 52 -10.53 2.82 29.01
N VAL A 53 -9.78 3.32 29.99
CA VAL A 53 -8.60 4.16 29.72
C VAL A 53 -7.55 3.38 28.92
N ARG A 54 -7.25 2.13 29.27
CA ARG A 54 -6.28 1.31 28.52
C ARG A 54 -6.73 1.00 27.10
N GLY A 55 -8.03 0.78 26.88
CA GLY A 55 -8.61 0.62 25.55
C GLY A 55 -8.40 1.87 24.68
N ALA A 56 -8.69 3.05 25.22
CA ALA A 56 -8.45 4.32 24.54
C ALA A 56 -6.95 4.55 24.25
N VAL A 57 -6.08 4.35 25.24
CA VAL A 57 -4.62 4.49 25.09
C VAL A 57 -4.07 3.59 23.98
N ALA A 58 -4.50 2.32 23.93
CA ALA A 58 -4.08 1.38 22.89
C ALA A 58 -4.53 1.80 21.48
N ARG A 59 -5.76 2.32 21.32
CA ARG A 59 -6.28 2.79 20.03
C ARG A 59 -5.53 4.01 19.49
N HIS A 60 -5.08 4.89 20.37
CA HIS A 60 -4.39 6.14 20.01
C HIS A 60 -2.86 6.05 20.11
N ALA A 61 -2.31 4.84 20.19
CA ALA A 61 -0.88 4.56 20.25
C ALA A 61 -0.14 5.33 21.38
N GLY A 62 -0.80 5.49 22.54
CA GLY A 62 -0.18 6.03 23.74
C GLY A 62 0.61 4.97 24.51
N GLY A 63 1.64 5.39 25.24
CA GLY A 63 2.36 4.57 26.21
C GLY A 63 1.92 4.89 27.63
N GLU A 64 1.43 3.89 28.38
CA GLU A 64 1.19 4.01 29.82
C GLU A 64 2.55 4.09 30.52
N VAL A 65 2.87 5.23 31.13
CA VAL A 65 4.13 5.42 31.89
C VAL A 65 3.94 4.94 33.32
N LYS A 66 2.81 5.30 33.95
CA LYS A 66 2.49 4.90 35.32
C LYS A 66 0.98 4.95 35.55
N THR A 67 0.51 4.07 36.42
CA THR A 67 -0.85 4.11 36.97
C THR A 67 -0.76 4.03 38.49
N GLU A 68 -1.26 5.04 39.19
CA GLU A 68 -1.27 5.12 40.65
C GLU A 68 -2.70 5.28 41.13
N GLY A 69 -3.24 4.25 41.81
CA GLY A 69 -4.63 4.28 42.27
C GLY A 69 -5.60 4.44 41.11
N ASP A 70 -6.28 5.58 41.09
CA ASP A 70 -7.30 6.08 40.16
C ASP A 70 -6.76 7.12 39.15
N SER A 71 -5.45 7.36 39.14
CA SER A 71 -4.77 8.26 38.21
C SER A 71 -3.94 7.52 37.17
N PHE A 72 -4.09 7.91 35.91
CA PHE A 72 -3.29 7.45 34.77
C PHE A 72 -2.31 8.51 34.31
N TYR A 73 -1.08 8.10 34.04
CA TYR A 73 -0.04 8.91 33.40
C TYR A 73 0.36 8.27 32.06
N VAL A 74 0.04 8.96 30.97
CA VAL A 74 0.22 8.47 29.60
C VAL A 74 1.08 9.44 28.79
N VAL A 75 1.97 8.89 27.97
CA VAL A 75 2.83 9.65 27.04
C VAL A 75 2.47 9.35 25.58
N PHE A 76 2.57 10.36 24.73
CA PHE A 76 2.36 10.28 23.29
C PHE A 76 3.50 10.96 22.54
N THR A 77 3.79 10.42 21.34
CA THR A 77 4.69 11.07 20.37
C THR A 77 3.99 12.17 19.57
N SER A 78 2.64 12.22 19.60
CA SER A 78 1.81 13.20 18.89
C SER A 78 0.86 13.91 19.86
N ALA A 79 0.83 15.25 19.78
CA ALA A 79 -0.10 16.09 20.56
C ALA A 79 -1.57 15.85 20.16
N LEU A 80 -1.82 15.60 18.87
CA LEU A 80 -3.17 15.31 18.37
C LEU A 80 -3.66 13.95 18.88
N ALA A 81 -2.79 12.93 18.89
CA ALA A 81 -3.14 11.62 19.43
C ALA A 81 -3.47 11.66 20.93
N ALA A 82 -2.74 12.50 21.69
CA ALA A 82 -3.04 12.72 23.10
C ALA A 82 -4.42 13.40 23.30
N LEU A 83 -4.76 14.39 22.47
CA LEU A 83 -6.06 15.06 22.50
C LEU A 83 -7.21 14.12 22.12
N ASP A 84 -7.06 13.35 21.03
CA ASP A 84 -8.07 12.37 20.61
C ASP A 84 -8.26 11.26 21.64
N CYS A 85 -7.19 10.82 22.30
CA CYS A 85 -7.29 9.86 23.39
C CYS A 85 -8.08 10.42 24.56
N ALA A 86 -7.82 11.68 24.98
CA ALA A 86 -8.59 12.34 26.03
C ALA A 86 -10.10 12.39 25.71
N VAL A 87 -10.43 12.76 24.47
CA VAL A 87 -11.83 12.79 24.00
C VAL A 87 -12.44 11.38 23.97
N SER A 88 -11.70 10.38 23.52
CA SER A 88 -12.17 8.99 23.52
C SER A 88 -12.48 8.49 24.92
N ILE A 89 -11.64 8.83 25.93
CA ILE A 89 -11.86 8.43 27.33
C ILE A 89 -13.19 9.01 27.84
N LEU A 90 -13.44 10.31 27.66
CA LEU A 90 -14.67 10.91 28.16
C LEU A 90 -15.92 10.42 27.43
N ARG A 91 -15.86 10.23 26.10
CA ARG A 91 -17.01 9.71 25.34
C ARG A 91 -17.41 8.30 25.75
N GLU A 92 -16.44 7.43 25.99
CA GLU A 92 -16.72 6.08 26.47
C GLU A 92 -17.23 6.08 27.90
N ALA A 93 -16.68 6.95 28.75
CA ALA A 93 -17.14 7.08 30.13
C ALA A 93 -18.59 7.55 30.16
N GLU A 94 -18.95 8.55 29.34
CA GLU A 94 -20.32 9.03 29.23
C GLU A 94 -21.27 7.96 28.66
N ALA A 95 -20.85 7.20 27.65
CA ALA A 95 -21.62 6.09 27.11
C ALA A 95 -21.88 4.99 28.16
N ARG A 96 -20.88 4.68 28.99
CA ARG A 96 -21.00 3.74 30.11
C ARG A 96 -21.91 4.30 31.21
N ASN A 97 -21.77 5.57 31.56
CA ASN A 97 -22.59 6.22 32.59
C ASN A 97 -24.08 6.24 32.19
N ARG A 98 -24.39 6.30 30.90
CA ARG A 98 -25.76 6.13 30.39
C ARG A 98 -26.30 4.71 30.54
N GLN A 99 -25.43 3.70 30.52
CA GLN A 99 -25.82 2.28 30.62
C GLN A 99 -25.91 1.81 32.07
N ASP A 100 -25.07 2.34 32.95
CA ASP A 100 -25.07 2.04 34.38
C ASP A 100 -24.98 3.36 35.18
N PRO A 101 -26.16 3.95 35.49
CA PRO A 101 -26.26 5.22 36.22
C PRO A 101 -25.87 5.16 37.69
N ASP A 102 -25.83 3.96 38.29
CA ASP A 102 -25.59 3.77 39.72
C ASP A 102 -24.09 3.78 40.08
N GLY A 103 -23.20 3.75 39.07
CA GLY A 103 -21.75 3.84 39.21
C GLY A 103 -21.08 4.76 38.18
N PRO A 104 -21.39 6.07 38.13
CA PRO A 104 -20.87 6.94 37.07
C PRO A 104 -19.36 7.14 37.18
N LEU A 105 -18.67 6.91 36.07
CA LEU A 105 -17.27 7.26 35.85
C LEU A 105 -17.14 8.77 35.60
N HIS A 106 -16.89 9.52 36.66
CA HIS A 106 -16.61 10.95 36.58
C HIS A 106 -15.12 11.18 36.37
N ILE A 107 -14.67 11.46 35.16
CA ILE A 107 -13.24 11.57 34.84
C ILE A 107 -12.86 13.03 34.54
N GLY A 108 -11.72 13.49 35.06
CA GLY A 108 -11.11 14.77 34.68
C GLY A 108 -9.77 14.56 33.99
N ILE A 109 -9.49 15.27 32.89
CA ILE A 109 -8.30 15.05 32.06
C ILE A 109 -7.51 16.35 31.86
N GLY A 110 -6.19 16.27 31.95
CA GLY A 110 -5.25 17.34 31.62
C GLY A 110 -4.23 16.91 30.57
N VAL A 111 -4.01 17.76 29.55
CA VAL A 111 -3.08 17.46 28.46
C VAL A 111 -2.13 18.63 28.19
N HIS A 112 -0.84 18.34 28.09
CA HIS A 112 0.20 19.32 27.75
C HIS A 112 1.33 18.66 26.95
N ALA A 113 2.03 19.44 26.13
CA ALA A 113 3.18 19.00 25.37
C ALA A 113 4.38 19.92 25.62
N GLY A 114 5.56 19.35 25.73
CA GLY A 114 6.81 20.09 25.95
C GLY A 114 8.03 19.19 25.98
N GLU A 115 9.20 19.81 26.14
CA GLU A 115 10.48 19.11 26.26
C GLU A 115 10.64 18.42 27.62
N VAL A 116 11.21 17.22 27.59
CA VAL A 116 11.50 16.39 28.75
C VAL A 116 12.79 15.60 28.55
N VAL A 117 13.36 15.12 29.65
CA VAL A 117 14.47 14.17 29.63
C VAL A 117 13.92 12.77 29.96
N PRO A 118 14.10 11.76 29.08
CA PRO A 118 13.79 10.38 29.41
C PRO A 118 14.73 9.86 30.52
N TYR A 119 14.18 9.22 31.55
CA TYR A 119 14.94 8.66 32.66
C TYR A 119 14.23 7.43 33.24
N ASP A 120 14.88 6.27 33.24
CA ASP A 120 14.38 5.00 33.79
C ASP A 120 12.89 4.71 33.46
N GLU A 121 12.59 4.63 32.15
CA GLU A 121 11.24 4.40 31.60
C GLU A 121 10.19 5.48 31.94
N GLN A 122 10.61 6.59 32.55
CA GLN A 122 9.79 7.77 32.85
C GLN A 122 10.31 9.01 32.11
N PHE A 123 9.62 10.13 32.33
CA PHE A 123 10.03 11.44 31.82
C PHE A 123 10.14 12.44 32.96
N VAL A 124 11.26 13.17 32.98
CA VAL A 124 11.52 14.23 33.94
C VAL A 124 11.49 15.56 33.21
N GLY A 125 10.64 16.47 33.66
CA GLY A 125 10.55 17.82 33.11
C GLY A 125 9.32 18.59 33.57
N SER A 126 9.35 19.91 33.38
CA SER A 126 8.23 20.80 33.73
C SER A 126 6.95 20.45 32.98
N ALA A 127 7.06 19.91 31.76
CA ALA A 127 5.91 19.52 30.94
C ALA A 127 5.03 18.45 31.62
N VAL A 128 5.64 17.47 32.30
CA VAL A 128 4.91 16.42 33.03
C VAL A 128 4.12 17.03 34.19
N ASN A 129 4.74 17.93 34.94
CA ASN A 129 4.11 18.63 36.05
C ASN A 129 2.94 19.52 35.58
N ILE A 130 3.06 20.20 34.45
CA ILE A 130 1.99 21.02 33.89
C ILE A 130 0.78 20.15 33.51
N ALA A 131 0.99 19.03 32.81
CA ALA A 131 -0.08 18.11 32.44
C ALA A 131 -0.83 17.56 33.67
N ALA A 132 -0.09 17.08 34.68
CA ALA A 132 -0.67 16.56 35.92
C ALA A 132 -1.46 17.63 36.70
N ARG A 133 -0.97 18.88 36.71
CA ARG A 133 -1.65 19.98 37.41
C ARG A 133 -2.86 20.50 36.64
N LEU A 134 -2.83 20.49 35.30
CA LEU A 134 -4.03 20.73 34.49
C LEU A 134 -5.08 19.67 34.78
N ALA A 135 -4.70 18.39 34.85
CA ALA A 135 -5.61 17.32 35.20
C ALA A 135 -6.22 17.56 36.58
N SER A 136 -5.44 17.91 37.60
CA SER A 136 -5.98 18.22 38.94
C SER A 136 -6.96 19.40 39.01
N LYS A 137 -7.00 20.25 37.98
CA LYS A 137 -7.93 21.39 37.87
C LYS A 137 -9.16 21.08 37.01
N ALA A 138 -9.12 20.01 36.22
CA ALA A 138 -10.23 19.62 35.37
C ALA A 138 -11.38 19.03 36.21
N HIS A 139 -12.58 19.56 36.05
CA HIS A 139 -13.82 19.02 36.62
C HIS A 139 -14.19 17.66 36.00
N ALA A 140 -15.19 16.98 36.57
CA ALA A 140 -15.71 15.75 35.98
C ALA A 140 -16.29 16.02 34.58
N GLY A 141 -15.92 15.22 33.60
CA GLY A 141 -16.28 15.43 32.19
C GLY A 141 -15.48 16.55 31.52
N GLU A 142 -14.43 17.08 32.15
CA GLU A 142 -13.66 18.19 31.61
C GLU A 142 -12.30 17.75 31.06
N ILE A 143 -11.93 18.26 29.88
CA ILE A 143 -10.57 18.17 29.33
C ILE A 143 -9.98 19.58 29.34
N LEU A 144 -8.86 19.74 30.03
CA LEU A 144 -8.08 20.98 30.02
C LEU A 144 -6.76 20.79 29.27
N VAL A 145 -6.52 21.68 28.31
CA VAL A 145 -5.29 21.69 27.52
C VAL A 145 -4.54 23.00 27.67
N SER A 146 -3.21 22.94 27.66
CA SER A 146 -2.38 24.16 27.63
C SER A 146 -2.43 24.87 26.27
N ASP A 147 -2.11 26.17 26.23
CA ASP A 147 -1.94 26.92 24.99
C ASP A 147 -0.87 26.35 24.05
N THR A 148 0.21 25.75 24.60
CA THR A 148 1.23 25.03 23.81
C THR A 148 0.64 23.85 23.05
N LEU A 149 -0.18 23.03 23.71
CA LEU A 149 -0.86 21.91 23.06
C LEU A 149 -1.79 22.42 21.96
N ARG A 150 -2.60 23.45 22.25
CA ARG A 150 -3.49 24.10 21.28
C ARG A 150 -2.73 24.56 20.02
N GLY A 151 -1.57 25.20 20.20
CA GLY A 151 -0.72 25.62 19.09
C GLY A 151 -0.28 24.45 18.19
N LEU A 152 0.06 23.30 18.79
CA LEU A 152 0.49 22.10 18.07
C LEU A 152 -0.63 21.37 17.35
N VAL A 153 -1.88 21.49 17.83
CA VAL A 153 -3.01 20.74 17.26
C VAL A 153 -3.88 21.58 16.30
N ARG A 154 -3.62 22.88 16.16
CA ARG A 154 -4.44 23.87 15.44
C ARG A 154 -4.93 23.45 14.04
N THR A 155 -4.14 22.68 13.29
CA THR A 155 -4.44 22.27 11.92
C THR A 155 -4.98 20.84 11.80
N GLY A 156 -5.16 20.12 12.92
CA GLY A 156 -5.42 18.69 12.92
C GLY A 156 -6.61 18.20 13.77
N HIS A 157 -7.27 19.06 14.54
CA HIS A 157 -8.44 18.67 15.34
C HIS A 157 -9.73 19.38 14.90
N SER A 158 -10.88 18.76 15.20
CA SER A 158 -12.22 19.29 14.91
C SER A 158 -12.93 19.89 16.13
N TYR A 159 -12.30 19.87 17.31
CA TYR A 159 -12.91 20.35 18.56
C TYR A 159 -12.79 21.87 18.69
N SER A 160 -13.85 22.54 19.17
CA SER A 160 -13.72 23.93 19.61
C SER A 160 -13.02 23.98 20.97
N LEU A 161 -12.30 25.08 21.22
CA LEU A 161 -11.50 25.27 22.42
C LEU A 161 -11.90 26.57 23.08
N THR A 162 -12.59 26.48 24.21
CA THR A 162 -13.01 27.64 24.99
C THR A 162 -11.92 28.07 25.97
N ASP A 163 -11.52 29.34 25.91
CA ASP A 163 -10.49 29.88 26.80
C ASP A 163 -10.95 29.88 28.26
N ARG A 164 -10.18 29.25 29.15
CA ARG A 164 -10.39 29.28 30.61
C ARG A 164 -9.45 30.24 31.32
N GLY A 165 -8.73 31.06 30.56
CA GLY A 165 -7.82 32.07 31.08
C GLY A 165 -6.53 31.48 31.65
N ARG A 166 -5.81 32.28 32.43
CA ARG A 166 -4.53 31.90 33.04
C ARG A 166 -4.76 31.23 34.40
N LEU A 167 -4.36 29.97 34.52
CA LEU A 167 -4.41 29.19 35.75
C LEU A 167 -3.07 29.23 36.48
N ARG A 168 -3.11 29.53 37.78
CA ARG A 168 -1.93 29.42 38.66
C ARG A 168 -1.82 27.97 39.16
N LEU A 169 -0.88 27.21 38.61
CA LEU A 169 -0.67 25.80 38.94
C LEU A 169 0.36 25.68 40.08
N LYS A 170 0.08 24.83 41.08
CA LYS A 170 0.98 24.63 42.23
C LYS A 170 2.33 24.08 41.75
N GLY A 171 3.41 24.83 42.03
CA GLY A 171 4.78 24.46 41.68
C GLY A 171 5.22 24.84 40.26
N VAL A 172 4.39 25.59 39.51
CA VAL A 172 4.74 26.17 38.21
C VAL A 172 4.95 27.67 38.39
N GLY A 173 6.12 28.18 37.99
CA GLY A 173 6.51 29.58 38.24
C GLY A 173 5.65 30.61 37.50
N GLU A 174 5.16 30.25 36.31
CA GLU A 174 4.31 31.11 35.48
C GLU A 174 2.85 30.60 35.44
N SER A 175 1.91 31.53 35.22
CA SER A 175 0.51 31.15 35.05
C SER A 175 0.29 30.57 33.65
N VAL A 176 -0.22 29.34 33.57
CA VAL A 176 -0.44 28.62 32.31
C VAL A 176 -1.83 28.98 31.77
N ARG A 177 -1.92 29.46 30.53
CA ARG A 177 -3.21 29.65 29.88
C ARG A 177 -3.79 28.29 29.50
N ALA A 178 -4.99 28.01 30.00
CA ALA A 178 -5.67 26.74 29.82
C ALA A 178 -6.91 26.92 28.94
N TRP A 179 -7.21 25.91 28.15
CA TRP A 179 -8.35 25.85 27.25
C TRP A 179 -9.17 24.62 27.59
N HIS A 180 -10.47 24.80 27.70
CA HIS A 180 -11.41 23.71 27.78
C HIS A 180 -11.66 23.16 26.38
N VAL A 181 -11.65 21.83 26.24
CA VAL A 181 -12.03 21.18 24.98
C VAL A 181 -13.52 20.95 24.98
N ASP A 182 -14.22 21.60 24.06
CA ASP A 182 -15.65 21.42 23.85
C ASP A 182 -15.86 20.10 23.08
N TRP A 183 -15.75 18.98 23.79
CA TRP A 183 -15.82 17.63 23.23
C TRP A 183 -17.25 17.12 23.03
N GLU A 184 -18.21 17.72 23.76
CA GLU A 184 -19.66 17.51 23.64
C GLU A 184 -20.24 18.27 22.45
N VAL A 185 -19.76 19.50 22.21
CA VAL A 185 -20.13 20.34 21.06
C VAL A 185 -19.15 20.09 19.92
N SER A 186 -19.20 18.88 19.37
CA SER A 186 -18.85 18.74 17.96
C SER A 186 -19.89 19.48 17.14
N HIS A 187 -19.46 20.37 16.23
CA HIS A 187 -20.25 20.64 15.03
C HIS A 187 -20.76 19.29 14.54
N GLU A 188 -22.08 19.14 14.50
CA GLU A 188 -22.76 17.89 14.17
C GLU A 188 -22.22 17.32 12.85
N ALA A 189 -21.23 16.45 12.92
CA ALA A 189 -21.52 15.10 12.48
C ALA A 189 -22.30 14.50 13.64
N GLY A 190 -23.63 14.64 13.59
CA GLY A 190 -24.55 14.07 14.57
C GLY A 190 -24.36 12.54 14.71
N PRO A 191 -25.20 11.85 15.50
CA PRO A 191 -25.23 10.37 15.45
C PRO A 191 -25.27 9.98 13.96
N PRO A 192 -24.45 9.01 13.50
CA PRO A 192 -24.37 8.71 12.09
C PRO A 192 -25.80 8.56 11.61
N PRO A 193 -26.25 9.28 10.56
CA PRO A 193 -27.44 8.81 9.87
C PRO A 193 -27.15 7.34 9.60
N SER A 194 -27.97 6.47 10.18
CA SER A 194 -28.05 5.06 9.85
C SER A 194 -28.52 4.87 8.40
N GLY A 195 -28.74 5.99 7.69
CA GLY A 195 -28.88 6.06 6.24
C GLY A 195 -27.54 5.97 5.49
N PRO A 196 -27.62 5.61 4.20
CA PRO A 196 -26.47 5.51 3.32
C PRO A 196 -25.71 6.85 3.23
N VAL A 197 -24.38 6.80 3.35
CA VAL A 197 -23.52 7.95 3.04
C VAL A 197 -23.47 8.07 1.52
N SER A 198 -23.87 9.20 0.97
CA SER A 198 -23.68 9.50 -0.46
C SER A 198 -22.56 10.52 -0.62
N LEU A 199 -21.58 10.23 -1.47
CA LEU A 199 -20.62 11.24 -1.92
C LEU A 199 -21.27 12.13 -2.99
N PRO A 200 -21.07 13.45 -2.93
CA PRO A 200 -21.40 14.32 -4.06
C PRO A 200 -20.48 13.99 -5.25
N GLY A 201 -20.95 14.27 -6.46
CA GLY A 201 -20.08 14.21 -7.65
C GLY A 201 -18.99 15.28 -7.58
N ALA A 202 -17.81 14.96 -8.13
CA ALA A 202 -16.68 15.87 -8.27
C ALA A 202 -17.04 17.11 -9.09
N ALA A 203 -16.36 18.22 -8.80
CA ALA A 203 -16.34 19.36 -9.71
C ALA A 203 -15.50 19.00 -10.95
N ILE A 204 -15.89 19.51 -12.12
CA ILE A 204 -15.09 19.36 -13.33
C ILE A 204 -13.79 20.16 -13.12
N PRO A 205 -12.60 19.55 -13.30
CA PRO A 205 -11.34 20.26 -13.12
C PRO A 205 -11.31 21.52 -13.98
N PRO A 206 -10.88 22.68 -13.44
CA PRO A 206 -10.83 23.90 -14.21
C PRO A 206 -9.99 23.70 -15.48
N GLY A 207 -10.45 24.31 -16.56
CA GLY A 207 -9.67 24.41 -17.80
C GLY A 207 -8.44 25.28 -17.60
N PRO A 208 -7.46 25.22 -18.52
CA PRO A 208 -6.46 26.29 -18.61
C PRO A 208 -7.19 27.64 -18.72
N SER A 209 -6.81 28.60 -17.88
CA SER A 209 -7.42 29.93 -17.81
C SER A 209 -6.40 30.99 -18.23
N GLY A 210 -6.76 31.81 -19.22
CA GLY A 210 -5.95 32.93 -19.73
C GLY A 210 -6.66 33.66 -20.88
N GLU A 211 -6.28 34.91 -21.16
CA GLU A 211 -6.94 35.77 -22.17
C GLU A 211 -6.94 35.21 -23.60
N LEU A 212 -6.07 34.25 -23.90
CA LEU A 212 -5.85 33.68 -25.24
C LEU A 212 -6.09 32.16 -25.30
N VAL A 213 -6.91 31.62 -24.39
CA VAL A 213 -7.31 30.21 -24.39
C VAL A 213 -8.71 30.07 -25.00
N CYS A 214 -8.93 29.08 -25.86
CA CYS A 214 -10.23 28.87 -26.48
C CYS A 214 -11.27 28.46 -25.42
N PRO A 215 -12.38 29.21 -25.29
CA PRO A 215 -13.38 28.91 -24.25
C PRO A 215 -14.29 27.72 -24.58
N ILE A 216 -14.25 27.22 -25.82
CA ILE A 216 -15.11 26.15 -26.32
C ILE A 216 -14.29 25.04 -27.00
N VAL A 217 -14.86 23.84 -27.07
CA VAL A 217 -14.29 22.75 -27.87
C VAL A 217 -14.76 22.95 -29.33
N VAL A 218 -13.81 22.89 -30.27
CA VAL A 218 -14.05 23.19 -31.70
C VAL A 218 -13.69 21.98 -32.56
N GLY A 219 -14.52 21.65 -33.56
CA GLY A 219 -14.20 20.63 -34.56
C GLY A 219 -14.18 19.21 -33.98
N ARG A 220 -15.00 18.95 -32.97
CA ARG A 220 -15.11 17.67 -32.23
C ARG A 220 -16.55 17.18 -32.13
N GLU A 221 -17.42 17.61 -33.05
CA GLU A 221 -18.85 17.38 -33.01
C GLU A 221 -19.17 15.88 -33.11
N GLU A 222 -18.46 15.14 -33.95
CA GLU A 222 -18.65 13.69 -34.12
C GLU A 222 -18.21 12.89 -32.90
N GLU A 223 -17.05 13.22 -32.31
CA GLU A 223 -16.54 12.54 -31.13
C GLU A 223 -17.39 12.86 -29.91
N LEU A 224 -17.85 14.11 -29.75
CA LEU A 224 -18.79 14.49 -28.71
C LEU A 224 -20.13 13.79 -28.89
N ALA A 225 -20.65 13.63 -30.12
CA ALA A 225 -21.87 12.88 -30.37
C ALA A 225 -21.74 11.40 -29.95
N ARG A 226 -20.58 10.78 -30.21
CA ARG A 226 -20.29 9.41 -29.75
C ARG A 226 -20.19 9.30 -28.22
N LEU A 227 -19.59 10.30 -27.56
CA LEU A 227 -19.55 10.37 -26.10
C LEU A 227 -20.93 10.62 -25.49
N VAL A 228 -21.79 11.41 -26.13
CA VAL A 228 -23.19 11.59 -25.73
C VAL A 228 -23.96 10.28 -25.82
N GLN A 229 -23.77 9.52 -26.90
CA GLN A 229 -24.39 8.19 -27.03
C GLN A 229 -23.88 7.24 -25.95
N LEU A 230 -22.58 7.27 -25.65
CA LEU A 230 -21.99 6.49 -24.56
C LEU A 230 -22.63 6.79 -23.20
N LEU A 231 -22.84 8.07 -22.90
CA LEU A 231 -23.52 8.49 -21.67
C LEU A 231 -25.00 8.04 -21.66
N ALA A 232 -25.69 8.11 -22.80
CA ALA A 232 -27.07 7.65 -22.90
C ALA A 232 -27.21 6.13 -22.67
N ASP A 233 -26.27 5.33 -23.17
CA ASP A 233 -26.20 3.89 -22.96
C ASP A 233 -25.88 3.56 -21.49
N ALA A 234 -24.88 4.24 -20.91
CA ALA A 234 -24.52 4.07 -19.50
C ALA A 234 -25.67 4.40 -18.54
N ALA A 235 -26.50 5.40 -18.86
CA ALA A 235 -27.68 5.74 -18.07
C ALA A 235 -28.72 4.59 -18.03
N LYS A 236 -28.77 3.76 -19.08
CA LYS A 236 -29.64 2.56 -19.17
C LYS A 236 -29.05 1.33 -18.48
N GLY A 237 -27.86 1.44 -17.89
CA GLY A 237 -27.15 0.31 -17.29
C GLY A 237 -26.40 -0.55 -18.32
N GLU A 238 -26.21 -0.04 -19.53
CA GLU A 238 -25.35 -0.67 -20.53
C GLU A 238 -23.92 -0.14 -20.35
N ARG A 239 -22.98 -1.03 -19.98
CA ARG A 239 -21.59 -0.62 -19.82
C ARG A 239 -20.99 -0.08 -21.12
N ARG A 240 -20.27 1.03 -21.01
CA ARG A 240 -19.45 1.56 -22.11
C ARG A 240 -18.18 2.18 -21.54
N PHE A 241 -17.04 1.61 -21.94
CA PHE A 241 -15.74 2.25 -21.77
C PHE A 241 -15.37 2.91 -23.10
N ALA A 242 -15.01 4.19 -23.07
CA ALA A 242 -14.36 4.85 -24.19
C ALA A 242 -12.97 5.30 -23.83
N VAL A 243 -12.09 5.30 -24.82
CA VAL A 243 -10.78 5.92 -24.72
C VAL A 243 -10.61 6.94 -25.84
N VAL A 244 -10.10 8.12 -25.46
CA VAL A 244 -9.76 9.20 -26.38
C VAL A 244 -8.24 9.17 -26.59
N ALA A 245 -7.84 8.76 -27.79
CA ALA A 245 -6.46 8.69 -28.23
C ALA A 245 -6.11 9.91 -29.10
N GLY A 246 -4.85 10.31 -29.11
CA GLY A 246 -4.36 11.35 -30.01
C GLY A 246 -3.05 11.95 -29.53
N GLU A 247 -2.44 12.79 -30.35
CA GLU A 247 -1.14 13.42 -30.07
C GLU A 247 -1.19 14.35 -28.85
N ALA A 248 -0.03 14.68 -28.27
CA ALA A 248 0.04 15.64 -27.18
C ALA A 248 -0.54 17.01 -27.61
N GLY A 249 -1.35 17.63 -26.76
CA GLY A 249 -1.95 18.95 -27.05
C GLY A 249 -3.15 18.96 -28.01
N VAL A 250 -3.53 17.81 -28.61
CA VAL A 250 -4.63 17.76 -29.62
C VAL A 250 -6.05 18.04 -29.06
N GLY A 251 -6.18 18.19 -27.74
CA GLY A 251 -7.45 18.53 -27.07
C GLY A 251 -8.15 17.38 -26.33
N LYS A 252 -7.47 16.24 -26.06
CA LYS A 252 -8.07 15.07 -25.38
C LYS A 252 -8.75 15.42 -24.04
N THR A 253 -8.03 16.10 -23.16
CA THR A 253 -8.55 16.56 -21.86
C THR A 253 -9.69 17.57 -22.03
N ALA A 254 -9.67 18.42 -23.06
CA ALA A 254 -10.75 19.37 -23.34
C ALA A 254 -12.04 18.65 -23.77
N VAL A 255 -11.94 17.64 -24.65
CA VAL A 255 -13.06 16.76 -25.01
C VAL A 255 -13.59 16.01 -23.79
N ALA A 256 -12.70 15.47 -22.93
CA ALA A 256 -13.11 14.79 -21.71
C ALA A 256 -13.83 15.73 -20.72
N ARG A 257 -13.38 16.99 -20.57
CA ARG A 257 -14.07 18.01 -19.77
C ARG A 257 -15.45 18.33 -20.32
N GLU A 258 -15.59 18.46 -21.64
CA GLU A 258 -16.88 18.75 -22.26
C GLU A 258 -17.85 17.58 -22.13
N ALA A 259 -17.37 16.36 -22.29
CA ALA A 259 -18.14 15.15 -21.98
C ALA A 259 -18.57 15.11 -20.50
N ALA A 260 -17.70 15.51 -19.57
CA ALA A 260 -18.04 15.63 -18.16
C ALA A 260 -19.13 16.68 -17.90
N LYS A 261 -19.06 17.86 -18.55
CA LYS A 261 -20.14 18.88 -18.47
C LYS A 261 -21.48 18.31 -18.95
N LEU A 262 -21.46 17.65 -20.11
CA LEU A 262 -22.63 17.00 -20.71
C LEU A 262 -23.19 15.87 -19.85
N ALA A 263 -22.33 15.14 -19.12
CA ALA A 263 -22.73 14.10 -18.19
C ALA A 263 -23.40 14.69 -16.93
N VAL A 264 -22.78 15.72 -16.32
CA VAL A 264 -23.34 16.42 -15.16
C VAL A 264 -24.70 17.04 -15.49
N GLN A 265 -24.85 17.66 -16.67
CA GLN A 265 -26.14 18.17 -17.16
C GLN A 265 -27.21 17.08 -17.30
N ARG A 266 -26.81 15.84 -17.57
CA ARG A 266 -27.69 14.66 -17.66
C ARG A 266 -27.86 13.92 -16.33
N GLY A 267 -27.39 14.51 -15.22
CA GLY A 267 -27.57 13.97 -13.88
C GLY A 267 -26.54 12.90 -13.47
N PHE A 268 -25.40 12.81 -14.17
CA PHE A 268 -24.32 11.92 -13.74
C PHE A 268 -23.56 12.49 -12.54
N LYS A 269 -23.18 11.61 -11.61
CA LYS A 269 -22.08 11.88 -10.68
C LYS A 269 -20.76 11.77 -11.45
N LEU A 270 -19.82 12.66 -11.18
CA LEU A 270 -18.49 12.67 -11.82
C LEU A 270 -17.42 12.23 -10.82
N LEU A 271 -16.46 11.43 -11.27
CA LEU A 271 -15.16 11.25 -10.63
C LEU A 271 -14.06 11.50 -11.68
N TRP A 272 -13.02 12.24 -11.30
CA TRP A 272 -11.93 12.61 -12.21
C TRP A 272 -10.57 12.32 -11.59
N GLY A 273 -9.80 11.41 -12.20
CA GLY A 273 -8.44 11.10 -11.80
C GLY A 273 -7.47 11.26 -12.97
N ALA A 274 -6.22 11.59 -12.69
CA ALA A 274 -5.15 11.69 -13.70
C ALA A 274 -3.97 10.79 -13.29
N ALA A 275 -3.35 10.13 -14.26
CA ALA A 275 -2.07 9.46 -14.07
C ALA A 275 -0.92 10.42 -14.34
N LEU A 276 0.08 10.43 -13.46
CA LEU A 276 1.23 11.34 -13.56
C LEU A 276 2.51 10.52 -13.77
N GLU A 277 3.37 10.95 -14.70
CA GLU A 277 4.65 10.30 -15.01
C GLU A 277 5.55 10.15 -13.77
N SER A 278 5.62 11.18 -12.91
CA SER A 278 6.43 11.18 -11.68
C SER A 278 5.95 10.18 -10.61
N GLU A 279 4.79 9.56 -10.81
CA GLU A 279 4.18 8.62 -9.88
C GLU A 279 4.17 7.18 -10.42
N THR A 280 4.91 6.92 -11.50
CA THR A 280 5.14 5.59 -12.09
C THR A 280 5.79 4.65 -11.06
N GLY A 281 4.96 3.89 -10.34
CA GLY A 281 5.39 2.99 -9.26
C GLY A 281 4.45 2.98 -8.05
N LEU A 282 3.49 3.91 -7.97
CA LEU A 282 2.46 3.91 -6.94
C LEU A 282 1.19 3.26 -7.49
N PRO A 283 0.73 2.12 -6.95
CA PRO A 283 -0.39 1.38 -7.51
C PRO A 283 -1.72 2.12 -7.31
N TYR A 284 -2.63 1.97 -8.27
CA TYR A 284 -4.01 2.48 -8.25
C TYR A 284 -4.18 3.99 -8.23
N ARG A 285 -3.12 4.75 -8.56
CA ARG A 285 -3.13 6.22 -8.43
C ARG A 285 -4.26 6.94 -9.17
N PRO A 286 -4.59 6.62 -10.43
CA PRO A 286 -5.67 7.29 -11.14
C PRO A 286 -7.02 7.13 -10.43
N PHE A 287 -7.26 5.97 -9.82
CA PHE A 287 -8.50 5.69 -9.10
C PHE A 287 -8.56 6.37 -7.73
N VAL A 288 -7.42 6.42 -7.02
CA VAL A 288 -7.31 7.18 -5.77
C VAL A 288 -7.54 8.68 -6.03
N ALA A 289 -6.93 9.23 -7.09
CA ALA A 289 -7.14 10.61 -7.52
C ALA A 289 -8.61 10.86 -7.89
N ALA A 290 -9.24 9.94 -8.62
CA ALA A 290 -10.66 10.02 -8.97
C ALA A 290 -11.56 10.06 -7.73
N MET A 291 -11.30 9.21 -6.73
CA MET A 291 -12.06 9.21 -5.48
C MET A 291 -11.83 10.49 -4.66
N ARG A 292 -10.61 11.03 -4.65
CA ARG A 292 -10.30 12.32 -4.01
C ARG A 292 -11.01 13.50 -4.66
N SER A 293 -11.24 13.46 -5.97
CA SER A 293 -11.95 14.55 -6.66
C SER A 293 -13.40 14.76 -6.19
N ALA A 294 -14.00 13.75 -5.55
CA ALA A 294 -15.34 13.84 -4.95
C ALA A 294 -15.35 14.58 -3.61
N GLU A 295 -14.19 14.92 -3.05
CA GLU A 295 -14.03 15.64 -1.79
C GLU A 295 -14.00 17.16 -2.05
N ARG A 296 -14.90 17.93 -1.43
CA ARG A 296 -14.83 19.40 -1.43
C ARG A 296 -14.01 19.88 -0.22
N GLU A 297 -13.49 21.11 -0.29
CA GLU A 297 -12.55 21.78 0.64
C GLU A 297 -12.86 21.69 2.17
N GLU A 298 -14.00 21.12 2.59
CA GLU A 298 -14.34 20.85 3.98
C GLU A 298 -14.64 19.36 4.23
N GLY A 299 -13.61 18.54 4.47
CA GLY A 299 -13.70 17.38 5.35
C GLY A 299 -13.42 15.99 4.77
N HIS A 300 -12.20 15.48 5.04
CA HIS A 300 -11.73 14.09 4.91
C HIS A 300 -12.61 13.01 5.59
N SER A 301 -13.70 13.39 6.27
CA SER A 301 -14.58 12.49 7.02
C SER A 301 -15.60 11.76 6.14
N ALA A 302 -16.10 12.37 5.06
CA ALA A 302 -17.14 11.79 4.20
C ALA A 302 -16.59 10.71 3.26
N LEU A 303 -15.49 11.01 2.56
CA LEU A 303 -14.78 10.04 1.70
C LEU A 303 -14.32 8.83 2.53
N ARG A 304 -13.77 9.08 3.72
CA ARG A 304 -13.38 8.03 4.66
C ARG A 304 -14.51 7.12 5.06
N ARG A 305 -15.66 7.70 5.45
CA ARG A 305 -16.82 6.91 5.85
C ARG A 305 -17.38 6.12 4.68
N PHE A 306 -17.44 6.73 3.49
CA PHE A 306 -17.93 6.06 2.29
C PHE A 306 -17.06 4.87 1.88
N VAL A 307 -15.73 5.06 1.82
CA VAL A 307 -14.77 3.99 1.51
C VAL A 307 -14.80 2.91 2.59
N SER A 308 -14.85 3.28 3.87
CA SER A 308 -14.93 2.30 4.97
C SER A 308 -16.21 1.47 4.94
N GLN A 309 -17.32 2.03 4.47
CA GLN A 309 -18.62 1.35 4.38
C GLN A 309 -18.76 0.47 3.13
N ASN A 310 -18.27 0.94 1.98
CA ASN A 310 -18.53 0.33 0.68
C ASN A 310 -17.31 -0.40 0.09
N GLY A 311 -16.10 -0.22 0.63
CA GLY A 311 -14.90 -0.89 0.13
C GLY A 311 -13.74 -0.76 1.12
N PRO A 312 -13.85 -1.34 2.32
CA PRO A 312 -12.89 -1.14 3.42
C PRO A 312 -11.46 -1.58 3.06
N ASP A 313 -11.31 -2.55 2.16
CA ASP A 313 -10.01 -3.02 1.64
C ASP A 313 -9.28 -1.95 0.80
N ALA A 314 -9.97 -0.92 0.29
CA ALA A 314 -9.34 0.21 -0.41
C ALA A 314 -8.84 1.32 0.55
N THR A 315 -9.21 1.28 1.84
CA THR A 315 -8.81 2.29 2.85
C THR A 315 -7.29 2.53 2.93
N PRO A 316 -6.41 1.50 2.84
CA PRO A 316 -4.95 1.71 2.87
C PRO A 316 -4.41 2.56 1.71
N LEU A 317 -5.17 2.71 0.62
CA LEU A 317 -4.77 3.51 -0.54
C LEU A 317 -4.94 5.03 -0.34
N PHE A 318 -5.52 5.45 0.79
CA PHE A 318 -5.78 6.85 1.13
C PHE A 318 -5.04 7.23 2.43
N PRO A 319 -3.78 7.71 2.35
CA PRO A 319 -2.96 8.04 3.51
C PRO A 319 -3.57 9.11 4.43
N GLU A 320 -4.39 10.01 3.88
CA GLU A 320 -5.04 11.11 4.62
C GLU A 320 -6.15 10.62 5.56
N LEU A 321 -6.65 9.39 5.38
CA LEU A 321 -7.80 8.86 6.14
C LEU A 321 -7.44 8.27 7.52
N GLY A 322 -6.25 8.61 8.03
CA GLY A 322 -5.86 8.32 9.41
C GLY A 322 -5.48 6.87 9.63
N ARG A 323 -4.47 6.39 8.90
CA ARG A 323 -3.64 5.26 9.34
C ARG A 323 -2.29 5.34 8.61
N ARG A 324 -1.25 5.85 9.29
CA ARG A 324 0.14 5.53 8.89
C ARG A 324 0.35 4.03 9.16
N VAL A 325 -0.14 3.19 8.26
CA VAL A 325 0.40 1.85 8.09
C VAL A 325 1.61 2.02 7.21
N ALA A 326 2.76 1.52 7.67
CA ALA A 326 3.97 1.44 6.86
C ALA A 326 3.60 0.87 5.47
N ARG A 327 4.01 1.58 4.41
CA ARG A 327 3.74 1.19 3.01
C ARG A 327 4.14 -0.26 2.79
N ALA A 328 3.18 -1.11 2.45
CA ALA A 328 3.43 -2.31 1.65
C ALA A 328 2.86 -2.03 0.25
N PRO A 329 3.64 -2.08 -0.83
CA PRO A 329 3.13 -1.91 -2.18
C PRO A 329 2.17 -3.06 -2.52
N ALA A 330 0.97 -2.79 -3.04
CA ALA A 330 -0.04 -3.81 -3.33
C ALA A 330 0.41 -4.79 -4.43
N THR A 331 1.10 -5.88 -4.09
CA THR A 331 1.78 -6.74 -5.09
C THR A 331 1.27 -8.18 -5.21
N SER A 332 0.47 -8.69 -4.28
CA SER A 332 -0.12 -10.05 -4.42
C SER A 332 -1.35 -10.05 -5.32
N LEU A 333 -1.54 -11.07 -6.17
CA LEU A 333 -2.74 -11.24 -7.02
C LEU A 333 -4.04 -11.14 -6.23
N LEU A 334 -4.08 -11.71 -5.02
CA LEU A 334 -5.25 -11.65 -4.14
C LEU A 334 -5.48 -10.27 -3.52
N GLU A 335 -4.44 -9.49 -3.25
CA GLU A 335 -4.58 -8.09 -2.82
C GLU A 335 -5.04 -7.20 -3.97
N ARG A 336 -4.53 -7.45 -5.19
CA ARG A 336 -5.02 -6.77 -6.40
C ARG A 336 -6.48 -7.08 -6.66
N HIS A 337 -6.89 -8.34 -6.48
CA HIS A 337 -8.29 -8.75 -6.58
C HIS A 337 -9.16 -8.15 -5.46
N ARG A 338 -8.71 -8.16 -4.20
CA ARG A 338 -9.44 -7.51 -3.09
C ARG A 338 -9.61 -6.01 -3.30
N ILE A 339 -8.57 -5.33 -3.76
CA ILE A 339 -8.64 -3.92 -4.12
C ILE A 339 -9.59 -3.71 -5.31
N ALA A 340 -9.58 -4.60 -6.30
CA ALA A 340 -10.51 -4.55 -7.41
C ALA A 340 -11.96 -4.69 -6.96
N VAL A 341 -12.26 -5.68 -6.11
CA VAL A 341 -13.58 -5.88 -5.50
C VAL A 341 -13.97 -4.67 -4.65
N ALA A 342 -13.04 -4.07 -3.90
CA ALA A 342 -13.32 -2.87 -3.12
C ALA A 342 -13.70 -1.68 -4.02
N PHE A 343 -12.96 -1.44 -5.11
CA PHE A 343 -13.32 -0.39 -6.08
C PHE A 343 -14.64 -0.71 -6.81
N GLN A 344 -14.90 -1.97 -7.14
CA GLN A 344 -16.16 -2.41 -7.73
C GLN A 344 -17.33 -2.09 -6.80
N GLN A 345 -17.24 -2.44 -5.52
CA GLN A 345 -18.28 -2.17 -4.53
C GLN A 345 -18.47 -0.66 -4.31
N ILE A 346 -17.38 0.11 -4.24
CA ILE A 346 -17.39 1.58 -4.15
C ILE A 346 -18.11 2.20 -5.34
N PHE A 347 -17.73 1.86 -6.57
CA PHE A 347 -18.32 2.46 -7.78
C PHE A 347 -19.76 1.99 -8.00
N HIS A 348 -20.05 0.72 -7.71
CA HIS A 348 -21.42 0.23 -7.73
C HIS A 348 -22.30 0.99 -6.73
N ALA A 349 -21.84 1.20 -5.49
CA ALA A 349 -22.55 1.99 -4.49
C ALA A 349 -22.78 3.44 -4.95
N LEU A 350 -21.79 4.08 -5.57
CA LEU A 350 -21.94 5.44 -6.11
C LEU A 350 -22.96 5.52 -7.25
N SER A 351 -23.09 4.45 -8.04
CA SER A 351 -24.00 4.36 -9.19
C SER A 351 -25.48 4.05 -8.82
N LYS A 352 -25.77 3.77 -7.55
CA LYS A 352 -27.13 3.41 -7.08
C LYS A 352 -28.12 4.57 -7.15
N ASP A 353 -27.69 5.78 -6.82
CA ASP A 353 -28.59 6.94 -6.76
C ASP A 353 -28.65 7.70 -8.09
N ALA A 354 -27.55 7.70 -8.83
CA ALA A 354 -27.39 8.41 -10.09
C ALA A 354 -26.35 7.67 -10.95
N PRO A 355 -26.42 7.77 -12.29
CA PRO A 355 -25.38 7.21 -13.15
C PRO A 355 -24.02 7.86 -12.87
N LEU A 356 -22.93 7.13 -13.04
CA LEU A 356 -21.58 7.55 -12.67
C LEU A 356 -20.69 7.65 -13.91
N LEU A 357 -19.99 8.78 -14.07
CA LEU A 357 -18.92 8.95 -15.06
C LEU A 357 -17.58 8.98 -14.33
N ILE A 358 -16.68 8.07 -14.68
CA ILE A 358 -15.31 8.01 -14.17
C ILE A 358 -14.37 8.39 -15.31
N VAL A 359 -13.70 9.53 -15.16
CA VAL A 359 -12.69 10.02 -16.11
C VAL A 359 -11.29 9.70 -15.57
N LEU A 360 -10.49 9.01 -16.39
CA LEU A 360 -9.09 8.68 -16.10
C LEU A 360 -8.19 9.30 -17.18
N ASP A 361 -7.57 10.42 -16.84
CA ASP A 361 -6.73 11.21 -17.76
C ASP A 361 -5.29 10.66 -17.82
N ASP A 362 -4.67 10.71 -19.00
CA ASP A 362 -3.27 10.32 -19.26
C ASP A 362 -2.91 8.87 -18.90
N LEU A 363 -3.76 7.90 -19.29
CA LEU A 363 -3.59 6.46 -18.98
C LEU A 363 -2.23 5.86 -19.38
N GLN A 364 -1.47 6.48 -20.30
CA GLN A 364 -0.12 6.03 -20.65
C GLN A 364 0.83 6.00 -19.43
N TRP A 365 0.61 6.84 -18.42
CA TRP A 365 1.42 6.89 -17.20
C TRP A 365 0.91 5.98 -16.07
N SER A 366 -0.13 5.19 -16.32
CA SER A 366 -0.69 4.28 -15.32
C SER A 366 0.18 3.05 -15.12
N ASP A 367 0.30 2.62 -13.86
CA ASP A 367 0.98 1.37 -13.52
C ASP A 367 0.19 0.12 -13.98
N GLU A 368 0.87 -1.03 -14.03
CA GLU A 368 0.28 -2.28 -14.51
C GLU A 368 -0.90 -2.76 -13.62
N ALA A 369 -0.88 -2.49 -12.32
CA ALA A 369 -1.98 -2.86 -11.43
C ALA A 369 -3.23 -1.98 -11.66
N SER A 370 -3.05 -0.68 -11.91
CA SER A 370 -4.13 0.22 -12.35
C SER A 370 -4.73 -0.22 -13.69
N LEU A 371 -3.90 -0.56 -14.67
CA LEU A 371 -4.36 -1.01 -15.99
C LEU A 371 -5.09 -2.36 -15.91
N ALA A 372 -4.62 -3.28 -15.07
CA ALA A 372 -5.32 -4.54 -14.80
C ALA A 372 -6.68 -4.30 -14.13
N LEU A 373 -6.77 -3.32 -13.21
CA LEU A 373 -8.02 -2.94 -12.57
C LEU A 373 -9.04 -2.39 -13.57
N ILE A 374 -8.63 -1.57 -14.55
CA ILE A 374 -9.52 -1.12 -15.64
C ILE A 374 -10.14 -2.33 -16.35
N GLY A 375 -9.32 -3.33 -16.70
CA GLY A 375 -9.80 -4.55 -17.35
C GLY A 375 -10.87 -5.28 -16.54
N LEU A 376 -10.64 -5.44 -15.24
CA LEU A 376 -11.59 -6.10 -14.32
C LEU A 376 -12.88 -5.30 -14.16
N LEU A 377 -12.78 -3.99 -13.86
CA LEU A 377 -13.96 -3.14 -13.62
C LEU A 377 -14.85 -3.04 -14.85
N VAL A 378 -14.27 -2.88 -16.04
CA VAL A 378 -15.04 -2.85 -17.30
C VAL A 378 -15.72 -4.18 -17.56
N GLY A 379 -15.09 -5.30 -17.17
CA GLY A 379 -15.63 -6.66 -17.26
C GLY A 379 -16.78 -6.95 -16.29
N GLU A 380 -16.64 -6.56 -15.03
CA GLU A 380 -17.55 -6.95 -13.94
C GLU A 380 -18.70 -5.97 -13.70
N LEU A 381 -18.52 -4.68 -14.01
CA LEU A 381 -19.56 -3.66 -13.85
C LEU A 381 -20.50 -3.54 -15.05
N ALA A 382 -20.67 -4.63 -15.81
CA ALA A 382 -21.37 -4.66 -17.09
C ALA A 382 -22.82 -4.14 -17.07
N HIS A 383 -23.48 -4.36 -15.95
CA HIS A 383 -24.90 -4.05 -15.73
C HIS A 383 -25.12 -2.88 -14.77
N SER A 384 -24.04 -2.16 -14.41
CA SER A 384 -24.13 -0.97 -13.57
C SER A 384 -24.27 0.29 -14.43
N ARG A 385 -24.90 1.34 -13.91
CA ARG A 385 -25.06 2.63 -14.61
C ARG A 385 -23.77 3.45 -14.56
N ILE A 386 -22.69 2.92 -15.11
CA ILE A 386 -21.32 3.45 -15.00
C ILE A 386 -20.71 3.60 -16.41
N ALA A 387 -20.19 4.79 -16.70
CA ALA A 387 -19.40 5.11 -17.87
C ALA A 387 -17.93 5.33 -17.47
N PHE A 388 -17.01 4.72 -18.22
CA PHE A 388 -15.57 5.00 -18.08
C PHE A 388 -15.08 5.78 -19.30
N LEU A 389 -14.31 6.84 -19.05
CA LEU A 389 -13.66 7.63 -20.10
C LEU A 389 -12.16 7.74 -19.80
N GLY A 390 -11.35 7.07 -20.60
CA GLY A 390 -9.90 7.20 -20.55
C GLY A 390 -9.38 8.20 -21.58
N THR A 391 -8.25 8.86 -21.31
CA THR A 391 -7.47 9.53 -22.36
C THR A 391 -6.07 8.93 -22.41
N TYR A 392 -5.45 8.87 -23.58
CA TYR A 392 -4.03 8.56 -23.67
C TYR A 392 -3.35 9.15 -24.90
N ARG A 393 -2.02 9.28 -24.84
CA ARG A 393 -1.19 9.77 -25.95
C ARG A 393 -0.75 8.62 -26.84
N GLY A 394 -1.11 8.66 -28.12
CA GLY A 394 -0.77 7.59 -29.07
C GLY A 394 0.73 7.43 -29.28
N ASP A 395 1.45 8.55 -29.35
CA ASP A 395 2.87 8.59 -29.72
C ASP A 395 3.80 8.14 -28.58
N ASP A 396 3.37 8.30 -27.33
CA ASP A 396 4.14 7.95 -26.13
C ASP A 396 4.07 6.45 -25.79
N VAL A 397 3.26 5.68 -26.53
CA VAL A 397 2.95 4.29 -26.20
C VAL A 397 3.62 3.33 -27.21
N GLN A 398 4.80 2.83 -26.84
CA GLN A 398 5.60 1.94 -27.68
C GLN A 398 4.96 0.54 -27.87
N ARG A 399 5.40 -0.18 -28.92
CA ARG A 399 5.00 -1.58 -29.17
C ARG A 399 5.35 -2.46 -27.96
N GLY A 400 4.33 -2.96 -27.28
CA GLY A 400 4.48 -3.84 -26.10
C GLY A 400 4.07 -3.20 -24.76
N HIS A 401 3.72 -1.90 -24.76
CA HIS A 401 3.24 -1.21 -23.56
C HIS A 401 2.01 -1.91 -22.93
N PRO A 402 1.94 -2.03 -21.59
CA PRO A 402 0.82 -2.71 -20.91
C PRO A 402 -0.57 -2.15 -21.29
N LEU A 403 -0.70 -0.83 -21.47
CA LEU A 403 -1.95 -0.19 -21.91
C LEU A 403 -2.47 -0.77 -23.24
N LEU A 404 -1.61 -0.95 -24.25
CA LEU A 404 -2.02 -1.52 -25.54
C LEU A 404 -2.48 -2.97 -25.41
N LYS A 405 -1.87 -3.75 -24.50
CA LYS A 405 -2.29 -5.12 -24.22
C LYS A 405 -3.68 -5.16 -23.57
N THR A 406 -3.94 -4.27 -22.62
CA THR A 406 -5.27 -4.13 -21.99
C THR A 406 -6.31 -3.70 -23.02
N LEU A 407 -6.04 -2.65 -23.80
CA LEU A 407 -6.95 -2.18 -24.85
C LEU A 407 -7.20 -3.25 -25.93
N ALA A 408 -6.18 -4.00 -26.34
CA ALA A 408 -6.35 -5.11 -27.29
C ALA A 408 -7.24 -6.23 -26.75
N THR A 409 -7.22 -6.47 -25.44
CA THR A 409 -8.11 -7.46 -24.79
C THR A 409 -9.54 -6.93 -24.74
N LEU A 410 -9.73 -5.70 -24.27
CA LEU A 410 -11.05 -5.05 -24.24
C LEU A 410 -11.66 -4.89 -25.65
N ARG A 411 -10.84 -4.67 -26.67
CA ARG A 411 -11.28 -4.58 -28.08
C ARG A 411 -11.80 -5.92 -28.59
N ARG A 412 -11.11 -7.02 -28.26
CA ARG A 412 -11.55 -8.38 -28.62
C ARG A 412 -12.92 -8.70 -28.02
N ASP A 413 -13.14 -8.28 -26.77
CA ASP A 413 -14.39 -8.52 -26.04
C ASP A 413 -15.49 -7.48 -26.36
N ARG A 414 -15.22 -6.54 -27.28
CA ARG A 414 -16.12 -5.43 -27.66
C ARG A 414 -16.54 -4.54 -26.47
N LEU A 415 -15.62 -4.38 -25.51
CA LEU A 415 -15.84 -3.64 -24.26
C LEU A 415 -15.32 -2.20 -24.29
N VAL A 416 -14.57 -1.80 -25.31
CA VAL A 416 -14.00 -0.45 -25.45
C VAL A 416 -14.37 0.20 -26.78
N THR A 417 -14.68 1.50 -26.74
CA THR A 417 -14.85 2.37 -27.90
C THR A 417 -13.66 3.31 -28.02
N GLU A 418 -12.85 3.15 -29.07
CA GLU A 418 -11.74 4.06 -29.34
C GLU A 418 -12.21 5.26 -30.17
N LEU A 419 -11.83 6.45 -29.70
CA LEU A 419 -12.01 7.75 -30.36
C LEU A 419 -10.61 8.30 -30.62
N THR A 420 -10.22 8.41 -31.89
CA THR A 420 -8.95 9.04 -32.27
C THR A 420 -9.23 10.50 -32.60
N LEU A 421 -8.53 11.42 -31.92
CA LEU A 421 -8.57 12.84 -32.23
C LEU A 421 -7.47 13.18 -33.22
N ASP A 422 -7.89 13.56 -34.42
CA ASP A 422 -6.99 14.10 -35.44
C ASP A 422 -6.75 15.60 -35.22
N ARG A 423 -5.69 16.13 -35.82
CA ARG A 423 -5.41 17.57 -35.82
C ARG A 423 -6.57 18.32 -36.50
N LEU A 424 -6.85 19.55 -36.05
CA LEU A 424 -7.88 20.39 -36.67
C LEU A 424 -7.45 20.78 -38.09
N GLY A 425 -8.37 20.72 -39.05
CA GLY A 425 -8.16 21.34 -40.36
C GLY A 425 -8.15 22.88 -40.27
N ALA A 426 -7.82 23.53 -41.39
CA ALA A 426 -7.79 25.00 -41.48
C ALA A 426 -9.09 25.67 -41.01
N GLU A 427 -10.25 25.11 -41.35
CA GLU A 427 -11.57 25.60 -40.89
C GLU A 427 -11.76 25.45 -39.37
N GLY A 428 -11.27 24.35 -38.79
CA GLY A 428 -11.27 24.14 -37.34
C GLY A 428 -10.37 25.12 -36.60
N VAL A 429 -9.19 25.42 -37.16
CA VAL A 429 -8.30 26.49 -36.65
C VAL A 429 -8.97 27.86 -36.77
N GLY A 430 -9.67 28.15 -37.88
CA GLY A 430 -10.45 29.37 -38.04
C GLY A 430 -11.51 29.54 -36.95
N SER A 431 -12.29 28.49 -36.71
CA SER A 431 -13.33 28.46 -35.67
C SER A 431 -12.74 28.61 -34.25
N LEU A 432 -11.55 28.06 -34.00
CA LEU A 432 -10.81 28.23 -32.75
C LEU A 432 -10.34 29.67 -32.56
N LEU A 433 -9.81 30.30 -33.60
CA LEU A 433 -9.38 31.70 -33.59
C LEU A 433 -10.57 32.63 -33.36
N GLU A 434 -11.70 32.40 -34.03
CA GLU A 434 -12.93 33.17 -33.82
C GLU A 434 -13.48 33.03 -32.40
N ALA A 435 -13.39 31.84 -31.79
CA ALA A 435 -13.83 31.62 -30.43
C ALA A 435 -12.95 32.35 -29.39
N ILE A 436 -11.64 32.38 -29.59
CA ILE A 436 -10.69 33.13 -28.76
C ILE A 436 -10.91 34.64 -28.91
N PHE A 437 -11.16 35.11 -30.14
CA PHE A 437 -11.22 36.53 -30.48
C PHE A 437 -12.63 37.12 -30.57
N LYS A 438 -13.65 36.34 -30.19
CA LYS A 438 -15.07 36.68 -30.27
C LYS A 438 -15.45 38.05 -29.68
N PRO A 439 -14.83 38.56 -28.60
CA PRO A 439 -15.11 39.92 -28.10
C PRO A 439 -14.61 41.06 -28.98
N HIS A 440 -13.81 40.79 -30.03
CA HIS A 440 -13.01 41.80 -30.71
C HIS A 440 -13.18 41.83 -32.25
N GLY A 441 -13.90 40.88 -32.87
CA GLY A 441 -14.25 40.89 -34.32
C GLY A 441 -13.69 39.71 -35.15
N PRO A 442 -14.01 39.64 -36.46
CA PRO A 442 -13.70 38.48 -37.31
C PRO A 442 -12.20 38.34 -37.65
N VAL A 443 -11.76 37.10 -37.87
CA VAL A 443 -10.37 36.75 -38.19
C VAL A 443 -10.20 36.60 -39.71
N GLY A 444 -9.27 37.35 -40.31
CA GLY A 444 -8.98 37.21 -41.75
C GLY A 444 -8.38 35.85 -42.13
N THR A 445 -8.75 35.34 -43.30
CA THR A 445 -8.33 34.01 -43.82
C THR A 445 -6.81 33.86 -43.95
N GLU A 446 -6.11 34.93 -44.35
CA GLU A 446 -4.65 34.94 -44.49
C GLU A 446 -3.92 34.64 -43.16
N PHE A 447 -4.43 35.15 -42.05
CA PHE A 447 -3.87 34.89 -40.72
C PHE A 447 -4.23 33.49 -40.21
N ARG A 448 -5.46 33.03 -40.45
CA ARG A 448 -5.87 31.66 -40.16
C ARG A 448 -4.93 30.67 -40.84
N ASP A 449 -4.67 30.87 -42.12
CA ASP A 449 -3.84 29.97 -42.92
C ASP A 449 -2.37 30.03 -42.46
N ALA A 450 -1.83 31.22 -42.14
CA ALA A 450 -0.49 31.37 -41.59
C ALA A 450 -0.30 30.70 -40.21
N ILE A 451 -1.35 30.70 -39.37
CA ILE A 451 -1.37 30.01 -38.08
C ILE A 451 -1.53 28.50 -38.27
N TYR A 452 -2.41 28.07 -39.19
CA TYR A 452 -2.62 26.66 -39.52
C TYR A 452 -1.34 26.02 -40.08
N GLU A 453 -0.62 26.69 -40.97
CA GLU A 453 0.66 26.21 -41.52
C GLU A 453 1.73 25.97 -40.44
N ARG A 454 1.69 26.71 -39.32
CA ARG A 454 2.72 26.63 -38.25
C ARG A 454 2.31 25.79 -37.07
N ALA A 455 1.04 25.84 -36.68
CA ALA A 455 0.50 24.98 -35.62
C ALA A 455 0.14 23.57 -36.15
N GLU A 456 0.13 23.39 -37.47
CA GLU A 456 -0.27 22.18 -38.19
C GLU A 456 -1.61 21.61 -37.68
N GLY A 457 -2.52 22.49 -37.26
CA GLY A 457 -3.83 22.10 -36.75
C GLY A 457 -3.87 21.63 -35.29
N ASN A 458 -2.77 21.68 -34.53
CA ASN A 458 -2.77 21.32 -33.11
C ASN A 458 -3.33 22.48 -32.25
N PRO A 459 -4.49 22.31 -31.56
CA PRO A 459 -5.15 23.39 -30.80
C PRO A 459 -4.24 24.04 -29.75
N PHE A 460 -3.47 23.24 -29.03
CA PHE A 460 -2.54 23.73 -28.01
C PHE A 460 -1.41 24.55 -28.63
N PHE A 461 -0.89 24.13 -29.78
CA PHE A 461 0.12 24.91 -30.50
C PHE A 461 -0.47 26.21 -31.04
N THR A 462 -1.71 26.19 -31.54
CA THR A 462 -2.40 27.41 -31.95
C THR A 462 -2.51 28.41 -30.81
N GLU A 463 -3.02 28.00 -29.64
CA GLU A 463 -3.14 28.88 -28.46
C GLU A 463 -1.78 29.43 -27.99
N GLU A 464 -0.73 28.59 -28.00
CA GLU A 464 0.59 28.99 -27.54
C GLU A 464 1.29 29.96 -28.52
N LEU A 465 1.12 29.76 -29.83
CA LEU A 465 1.61 30.70 -30.85
C LEU A 465 0.91 32.06 -30.71
N LEU A 466 -0.40 32.09 -30.46
CA LEU A 466 -1.12 33.34 -30.22
C LEU A 466 -0.63 34.07 -28.97
N ARG A 467 -0.35 33.32 -27.88
CA ARG A 467 0.20 33.88 -26.64
C ARG A 467 1.58 34.50 -26.85
N SER A 468 2.48 33.77 -27.52
CA SER A 468 3.82 34.28 -27.86
C SER A 468 3.77 35.56 -28.71
N LEU A 469 2.82 35.63 -29.65
CA LEU A 469 2.61 36.82 -30.47
C LEU A 469 2.11 38.03 -29.66
N ALA A 470 1.22 37.81 -28.69
CA ALA A 470 0.75 38.87 -27.78
C ALA A 470 1.86 39.38 -26.85
N GLU A 471 2.69 38.49 -26.30
CA GLU A 471 3.81 38.82 -25.39
C GLU A 471 4.94 39.60 -26.08
N SER A 472 5.16 39.38 -27.39
CA SER A 472 6.22 40.05 -28.17
C SER A 472 6.00 41.55 -28.45
N GLY A 473 5.01 42.19 -27.84
CA GLY A 473 4.70 43.61 -28.02
C GLY A 473 4.12 43.95 -29.41
N ARG A 474 3.70 42.95 -30.19
CA ARG A 474 3.01 43.11 -31.48
C ARG A 474 1.49 43.24 -31.27
N THR A 475 1.12 44.16 -30.39
CA THR A 475 -0.22 44.39 -29.82
C THR A 475 -1.39 43.93 -30.69
N PHE A 476 -2.20 43.04 -30.13
CA PHE A 476 -3.52 42.68 -30.65
C PHE A 476 -4.59 43.12 -29.64
N ALA A 477 -4.73 44.43 -29.45
CA ALA A 477 -5.92 45.11 -28.94
C ALA A 477 -5.60 46.61 -28.87
N SER A 478 -6.35 47.43 -29.60
CA SER A 478 -6.45 48.87 -29.36
C SER A 478 -7.93 49.22 -29.36
N GLY A 479 -8.58 49.11 -28.20
CA GLY A 479 -10.03 49.31 -28.09
C GLY A 479 -10.86 48.21 -28.78
N ASP A 480 -11.98 48.58 -29.41
CA ASP A 480 -12.97 47.66 -30.01
C ASP A 480 -12.54 47.07 -31.39
N SER A 481 -11.26 47.12 -31.78
CA SER A 481 -10.81 46.69 -33.11
C SER A 481 -9.40 46.04 -33.13
N TRP A 482 -9.27 44.99 -33.96
CA TRP A 482 -8.01 44.33 -34.32
C TRP A 482 -7.20 45.16 -35.34
N THR A 483 -6.12 45.83 -34.92
CA THR A 483 -5.10 46.35 -35.85
C THR A 483 -3.83 45.52 -35.76
N ARG A 484 -3.51 44.78 -36.83
CA ARG A 484 -2.34 43.90 -36.94
C ARG A 484 -1.22 44.60 -37.73
N LYS A 485 0.05 44.27 -37.43
CA LYS A 485 1.15 44.51 -38.38
C LYS A 485 1.06 43.49 -39.53
N PRO A 486 1.53 43.82 -40.75
CA PRO A 486 1.58 42.87 -41.88
C PRO A 486 2.29 41.56 -41.52
N LEU A 487 1.83 40.42 -42.07
CA LEU A 487 2.34 39.06 -41.78
C LEU A 487 3.85 38.91 -42.03
N ASP A 488 4.37 39.66 -42.97
CA ASP A 488 5.77 39.85 -43.33
C ASP A 488 6.65 40.46 -42.22
N ALA A 489 6.04 41.12 -41.22
CA ALA A 489 6.71 41.62 -40.01
C ALA A 489 6.53 40.72 -38.78
N LEU A 490 5.70 39.67 -38.87
CA LEU A 490 5.42 38.70 -37.81
C LEU A 490 6.35 37.47 -37.96
N ARG A 491 7.49 37.46 -37.25
CA ARG A 491 8.20 36.19 -37.00
C ARG A 491 7.37 35.34 -36.03
N ILE A 492 6.64 34.35 -36.54
CA ILE A 492 5.89 33.35 -35.76
C ILE A 492 6.78 32.10 -35.64
N PRO A 493 7.09 31.61 -34.42
CA PRO A 493 7.84 30.37 -34.19
C PRO A 493 7.16 29.14 -34.82
N GLY A 494 7.93 28.10 -35.15
CA GLY A 494 7.49 26.90 -35.85
C GLY A 494 6.99 25.74 -34.98
N SER A 495 7.19 25.75 -33.65
CA SER A 495 6.68 24.70 -32.73
C SER A 495 6.62 25.15 -31.26
N ILE A 496 5.87 24.42 -30.41
CA ILE A 496 5.92 24.68 -28.95
C ILE A 496 7.30 24.41 -28.36
N ARG A 497 8.03 23.46 -28.96
CA ARG A 497 9.40 23.16 -28.55
C ARG A 497 10.27 24.41 -28.74
N GLU A 498 10.08 25.16 -29.82
CA GLU A 498 10.73 26.45 -30.04
C GLU A 498 10.25 27.54 -29.06
N VAL A 499 8.97 27.55 -28.67
CA VAL A 499 8.48 28.50 -27.64
C VAL A 499 9.09 28.21 -26.26
N LEU A 500 9.10 26.94 -25.84
CA LEU A 500 9.72 26.51 -24.59
C LEU A 500 11.24 26.72 -24.62
N VAL A 501 11.89 26.40 -25.74
CA VAL A 501 13.32 26.67 -25.96
C VAL A 501 13.58 28.17 -25.87
N SER A 502 12.75 29.02 -26.49
CA SER A 502 12.89 30.47 -26.44
C SER A 502 12.72 31.02 -25.01
N ARG A 503 11.78 30.49 -24.22
CA ARG A 503 11.64 30.87 -22.80
C ARG A 503 12.85 30.45 -21.97
N VAL A 504 13.39 29.25 -22.23
CA VAL A 504 14.62 28.80 -21.58
C VAL A 504 15.82 29.66 -22.01
N GLU A 505 15.90 30.08 -23.28
CA GLU A 505 16.94 30.97 -23.80
C GLU A 505 16.83 32.43 -23.30
N GLN A 506 15.67 32.82 -22.74
CA GLN A 506 15.50 34.11 -22.08
C GLN A 506 16.01 34.12 -20.64
N LEU A 507 16.25 32.95 -20.03
CA LEU A 507 16.83 32.85 -18.71
C LEU A 507 18.30 33.29 -18.69
N SER A 508 18.76 33.77 -17.54
CA SER A 508 20.18 33.89 -17.25
C SER A 508 20.86 32.52 -17.36
N PRO A 509 22.16 32.47 -17.74
CA PRO A 509 22.91 31.21 -17.79
C PRO A 509 22.86 30.41 -16.47
N GLU A 510 22.84 31.09 -15.33
CA GLU A 510 22.77 30.49 -14.00
C GLU A 510 21.37 29.93 -13.68
N ALA A 511 20.31 30.59 -14.16
CA ALA A 511 18.95 30.11 -14.06
C ALA A 511 18.68 28.91 -14.99
N GLU A 512 19.13 28.96 -16.25
CA GLU A 512 19.05 27.82 -17.18
C GLU A 512 19.76 26.59 -16.61
N THR A 513 20.98 26.75 -16.08
CA THR A 513 21.73 25.63 -15.49
C THR A 513 21.12 25.10 -14.19
N SER A 514 20.40 25.92 -13.44
CA SER A 514 19.64 25.50 -12.25
C SER A 514 18.38 24.72 -12.66
N LEU A 515 17.65 25.19 -13.67
CA LEU A 515 16.50 24.49 -14.25
C LEU A 515 16.91 23.15 -14.88
N ALA A 516 18.07 23.10 -15.52
CA ALA A 516 18.64 21.89 -16.09
C ALA A 516 18.94 20.83 -15.00
N ALA A 517 19.52 21.22 -13.86
CA ALA A 517 19.72 20.30 -12.75
C ALA A 517 18.39 19.83 -12.12
N ALA A 518 17.40 20.73 -12.00
CA ALA A 518 16.06 20.38 -11.54
C ALA A 518 15.40 19.32 -12.44
N SER A 519 15.63 19.39 -13.76
CA SER A 519 15.09 18.43 -14.71
C SER A 519 15.57 16.99 -14.46
N VAL A 520 16.77 16.82 -13.90
CA VAL A 520 17.36 15.53 -13.54
C VAL A 520 16.82 14.99 -12.21
N ILE A 521 16.45 15.86 -11.28
CA ILE A 521 15.84 15.48 -9.99
C ILE A 521 14.45 14.90 -10.21
N GLY A 522 13.58 15.59 -10.96
CA GLY A 522 12.22 15.15 -11.19
C GLY A 522 11.25 16.29 -11.54
N VAL A 523 9.98 15.95 -11.78
CA VAL A 523 8.92 16.94 -12.05
C VAL A 523 8.69 17.84 -10.83
N HIS A 524 8.83 17.27 -9.62
CA HIS A 524 8.85 17.97 -8.35
C HIS A 524 10.26 17.92 -7.78
N PHE A 525 10.74 19.02 -7.22
CA PHE A 525 12.07 19.10 -6.64
C PHE A 525 12.08 20.03 -5.42
N GLY A 526 12.81 19.60 -4.37
CA GLY A 526 13.01 20.39 -3.16
C GLY A 526 14.09 21.44 -3.35
N PHE A 527 13.89 22.61 -2.74
CA PHE A 527 14.87 23.70 -2.78
C PHE A 527 16.24 23.29 -2.25
N ASP A 528 16.29 22.63 -1.09
CA ASP A 528 17.55 22.22 -0.46
C ASP A 528 18.31 21.18 -1.25
N LEU A 529 17.60 20.21 -1.85
CA LEU A 529 18.21 19.22 -2.72
C LEU A 529 18.81 19.87 -3.95
N LEU A 530 18.07 20.75 -4.63
CA LEU A 530 18.57 21.47 -5.79
C LEU A 530 19.76 22.36 -5.43
N ARG A 531 19.73 23.01 -4.26
CA ARG A 531 20.85 23.82 -3.74
C ARG A 531 22.11 23.01 -3.54
N ARG A 532 22.00 21.81 -2.96
CA ARG A 532 23.12 20.87 -2.81
C ARG A 532 23.67 20.44 -4.17
N VAL A 533 22.80 20.06 -5.10
CA VAL A 533 23.20 19.60 -6.44
C VAL A 533 23.89 20.71 -7.25
N ARG A 534 23.44 21.97 -7.07
CA ARG A 534 23.99 23.14 -7.75
C ARG A 534 25.21 23.76 -7.06
N GLU A 535 25.44 23.44 -5.79
CA GLU A 535 26.52 24.01 -4.97
C GLU A 535 26.50 25.55 -4.92
N VAL A 536 25.29 26.14 -4.89
CA VAL A 536 25.07 27.60 -4.87
C VAL A 536 24.54 28.09 -3.51
N THR A 537 24.63 29.40 -3.27
CA THR A 537 24.02 30.00 -2.08
C THR A 537 22.49 29.97 -2.17
N GLU A 538 21.82 29.99 -1.02
CA GLU A 538 20.36 30.08 -0.94
C GLU A 538 19.83 31.34 -1.66
N THR A 539 20.52 32.47 -1.49
CA THR A 539 20.13 33.73 -2.13
C THR A 539 20.19 33.66 -3.65
N ASP A 540 21.22 33.02 -4.20
CA ASP A 540 21.38 32.88 -5.65
C ASP A 540 20.38 31.89 -6.23
N LEU A 541 20.16 30.74 -5.56
CA LEU A 541 19.14 29.79 -6.01
C LEU A 541 17.74 30.40 -5.98
N ALA A 542 17.40 31.17 -4.95
CA ALA A 542 16.12 31.86 -4.88
C ALA A 542 15.94 32.86 -6.03
N ARG A 543 17.03 33.50 -6.49
CA ARG A 543 17.01 34.37 -7.69
C ARG A 543 16.75 33.57 -8.96
N HIS A 544 17.46 32.46 -9.15
CA HIS A 544 17.30 31.58 -10.33
C HIS A 544 15.89 31.01 -10.42
N ILE A 545 15.33 30.55 -9.30
CA ILE A 545 13.98 29.98 -9.26
C ILE A 545 12.92 31.06 -9.49
N ARG A 546 13.09 32.26 -8.92
CA ARG A 546 12.19 33.40 -9.21
C ARG A 546 12.15 33.70 -10.71
N GLU A 547 13.31 33.72 -11.36
CA GLU A 547 13.39 33.94 -12.81
C GLU A 547 12.69 32.81 -13.60
N CYS A 548 12.86 31.55 -13.18
CA CYS A 548 12.14 30.42 -13.78
C CYS A 548 10.61 30.55 -13.62
N VAL A 549 10.13 31.09 -12.49
CA VAL A 549 8.71 31.36 -12.24
C VAL A 549 8.21 32.54 -13.08
N GLU A 550 8.98 33.63 -13.18
CA GLU A 550 8.68 34.81 -13.99
C GLU A 550 8.55 34.47 -15.48
N HIS A 551 9.45 33.61 -16.00
CA HIS A 551 9.38 33.07 -17.36
C HIS A 551 8.41 31.87 -17.50
N GLN A 552 7.61 31.59 -16.48
CA GLN A 552 6.53 30.59 -16.48
C GLN A 552 6.99 29.14 -16.70
N LEU A 553 8.25 28.81 -16.37
CA LEU A 553 8.83 27.47 -16.51
C LEU A 553 8.64 26.61 -15.24
N ALA A 554 8.53 27.25 -14.07
CA ALA A 554 8.32 26.59 -12.78
C ALA A 554 7.13 27.17 -12.00
N LEU A 555 6.61 26.40 -11.05
CA LEU A 555 5.56 26.77 -10.09
C LEU A 555 6.04 26.48 -8.67
N GLU A 556 5.67 27.35 -7.74
CA GLU A 556 5.76 27.06 -6.31
C GLU A 556 4.72 26.01 -5.92
N SER A 557 5.16 24.95 -5.25
CA SER A 557 4.31 23.82 -4.88
C SER A 557 4.81 23.28 -3.55
N GLY A 558 4.27 23.72 -2.41
CA GLY A 558 4.74 23.27 -1.09
C GLY A 558 4.22 24.10 0.10
N ASP A 559 4.46 23.60 1.30
CA ASP A 559 4.17 24.28 2.58
C ASP A 559 5.38 25.16 3.01
N VAL A 560 5.15 26.17 3.84
CA VAL A 560 6.14 27.21 4.21
C VAL A 560 7.37 26.62 4.92
N SER A 561 7.25 25.43 5.52
CA SER A 561 8.35 24.79 6.26
C SER A 561 9.36 24.04 5.38
N ALA A 562 9.03 23.72 4.13
CA ALA A 562 9.93 23.03 3.20
C ALA A 562 9.59 23.42 1.76
N PRO A 563 10.25 24.46 1.21
CA PRO A 563 9.91 24.97 -0.11
C PRO A 563 10.20 23.92 -1.19
N THR A 564 9.14 23.47 -1.85
CA THR A 564 9.18 22.58 -3.00
C THR A 564 8.64 23.31 -4.23
N TYR A 565 9.15 22.91 -5.40
CA TYR A 565 8.80 23.51 -6.69
C TYR A 565 8.49 22.41 -7.69
N ALA A 566 7.74 22.76 -8.72
CA ALA A 566 7.41 21.86 -9.81
C ALA A 566 7.60 22.54 -11.17
N PHE A 567 7.89 21.76 -12.20
CA PHE A 567 7.79 22.26 -13.57
C PHE A 567 6.34 22.60 -13.89
N ARG A 568 6.09 23.75 -14.53
CA ARG A 568 4.72 24.15 -14.89
C ARG A 568 4.03 23.12 -15.78
N HIS A 569 4.81 22.47 -16.64
CA HIS A 569 4.39 21.37 -17.50
C HIS A 569 5.44 20.26 -17.50
N ALA A 570 5.01 18.99 -17.53
CA ALA A 570 5.92 17.84 -17.69
C ALA A 570 6.79 17.97 -18.95
N LEU A 571 6.21 18.48 -20.05
CA LEU A 571 6.92 18.76 -21.30
C LEU A 571 8.06 19.78 -21.13
N THR A 572 7.93 20.74 -20.20
CA THR A 572 9.02 21.69 -19.91
C THR A 572 10.24 20.94 -19.36
N ARG A 573 10.02 19.98 -18.45
CA ARG A 573 11.09 19.13 -17.92
C ARG A 573 11.75 18.33 -19.04
N GLU A 574 10.95 17.69 -19.90
CA GLU A 574 11.44 16.90 -21.03
C GLU A 574 12.32 17.74 -21.96
N VAL A 575 11.84 18.92 -22.39
CA VAL A 575 12.59 19.81 -23.28
C VAL A 575 13.91 20.24 -22.66
N VAL A 576 13.91 20.59 -21.38
CA VAL A 576 15.13 20.99 -20.65
C VAL A 576 16.10 19.80 -20.50
N TYR A 577 15.58 18.63 -20.12
CA TYR A 577 16.38 17.42 -19.93
C TYR A 577 16.95 16.90 -21.26
N GLU A 578 16.20 17.00 -22.35
CA GLU A 578 16.62 16.56 -23.68
C GLU A 578 17.73 17.43 -24.27
N ARG A 579 17.79 18.71 -23.90
CA ARG A 579 18.89 19.63 -24.29
C ARG A 579 20.22 19.26 -23.66
N LEU A 580 20.22 18.59 -22.51
CA LEU A 580 21.45 18.11 -21.88
C LEU A 580 22.11 17.05 -22.78
N LEU A 581 23.39 17.24 -23.06
CA LEU A 581 24.23 16.22 -23.68
C LEU A 581 24.38 15.03 -22.72
N LEU A 582 24.62 13.85 -23.27
CA LEU A 582 24.77 12.63 -22.48
C LEU A 582 25.83 12.74 -21.34
N PRO A 583 27.01 13.39 -21.54
CA PRO A 583 27.96 13.63 -20.45
C PRO A 583 27.42 14.52 -19.33
N GLU A 584 26.63 15.54 -19.67
CA GLU A 584 26.04 16.48 -18.70
C GLU A 584 24.97 15.78 -17.86
N ARG A 585 24.11 14.97 -18.49
CA ARG A 585 23.12 14.14 -17.78
C ARG A 585 23.82 13.22 -16.78
N ARG A 586 24.90 12.56 -17.19
CA ARG A 586 25.67 11.68 -16.31
C ARG A 586 26.19 12.41 -15.07
N VAL A 587 26.87 13.54 -15.26
CA VAL A 587 27.41 14.35 -14.16
C VAL A 587 26.30 14.80 -13.21
N LEU A 588 25.17 15.26 -13.74
CA LEU A 588 24.04 15.70 -12.92
C LEU A 588 23.41 14.52 -12.15
N HIS A 589 23.22 13.36 -12.78
CA HIS A 589 22.71 12.18 -12.08
C HIS A 589 23.62 11.75 -10.92
N LEU A 590 24.94 11.79 -11.10
CA LEU A 590 25.91 11.50 -10.03
C LEU A 590 25.83 12.53 -8.89
N ARG A 591 25.65 13.81 -9.21
CA ARG A 591 25.47 14.88 -8.22
C ARG A 591 24.17 14.73 -7.44
N VAL A 592 23.07 14.42 -8.12
CA VAL A 592 21.77 14.15 -7.48
C VAL A 592 21.87 12.95 -6.55
N ALA A 593 22.47 11.84 -7.00
CA ALA A 593 22.66 10.66 -6.17
C ALA A 593 23.53 10.96 -4.92
N SER A 594 24.59 11.76 -5.09
CA SER A 594 25.44 12.17 -3.96
C SER A 594 24.69 13.05 -2.96
N ALA A 595 23.89 14.01 -3.44
CA ALA A 595 23.11 14.90 -2.58
C ALA A 595 21.97 14.16 -1.85
N LEU A 596 21.39 13.14 -2.47
CA LEU A 596 20.37 12.30 -1.86
C LEU A 596 20.94 11.39 -0.74
N LEU A 597 22.22 11.03 -0.77
CA LEU A 597 22.84 10.24 0.31
C LEU A 597 22.87 10.98 1.66
N GLU A 598 22.81 12.31 1.64
CA GLU A 598 22.78 13.13 2.85
C GLU A 598 21.36 13.26 3.46
N GLU A 599 20.33 12.83 2.73
CA GLU A 599 18.96 12.87 3.21
C GLU A 599 18.60 11.60 4.00
N PRO A 600 17.94 11.75 5.17
CA PRO A 600 17.44 10.59 5.90
C PRO A 600 16.33 9.90 5.12
N ASP A 601 16.28 8.57 5.21
CA ASP A 601 15.19 7.73 4.68
C ASP A 601 15.02 7.71 3.14
N VAL A 602 16.04 8.06 2.35
CA VAL A 602 15.97 7.91 0.88
C VAL A 602 15.93 6.43 0.49
N PRO A 603 14.94 5.98 -0.31
CA PRO A 603 14.89 4.60 -0.76
C PRO A 603 16.09 4.22 -1.62
N ALA A 604 16.74 3.09 -1.33
CA ALA A 604 17.91 2.60 -2.06
C ALA A 604 17.66 2.45 -3.57
N ALA A 605 16.42 2.12 -3.98
CA ALA A 605 16.03 2.01 -5.39
C ALA A 605 16.14 3.35 -6.14
N VAL A 606 15.86 4.48 -5.49
CA VAL A 606 15.98 5.82 -6.09
C VAL A 606 17.45 6.15 -6.34
N LEU A 607 18.30 5.91 -5.34
CA LEU A 607 19.75 6.08 -5.46
C LEU A 607 20.31 5.21 -6.59
N ALA A 608 19.90 3.94 -6.65
CA ALA A 608 20.35 3.00 -7.68
C ALA A 608 20.06 3.50 -9.10
N GLN A 609 18.87 4.08 -9.32
CA GLN A 609 18.49 4.63 -10.62
C GLN A 609 19.39 5.82 -11.02
N HIS A 610 19.67 6.75 -10.11
CA HIS A 610 20.57 7.86 -10.41
C HIS A 610 22.02 7.41 -10.63
N TRP A 611 22.53 6.43 -9.87
CA TRP A 611 23.85 5.86 -10.13
C TRP A 611 23.92 5.18 -11.51
N LYS A 612 22.88 4.41 -11.89
CA LYS A 612 22.78 3.74 -13.19
C LYS A 612 22.79 4.75 -14.34
N LEU A 613 21.96 5.80 -14.27
CA LEU A 613 21.90 6.85 -15.28
C LEU A 613 23.17 7.73 -15.30
N GLY A 614 23.83 7.88 -14.15
CA GLY A 614 25.14 8.51 -13.99
C GLY A 614 26.30 7.71 -14.60
N GLY A 615 26.09 6.41 -14.86
CA GLY A 615 27.11 5.50 -15.36
C GLY A 615 28.02 4.89 -14.27
N ASP A 616 27.75 5.15 -12.99
CA ASP A 616 28.44 4.50 -11.88
C ASP A 616 27.82 3.13 -11.61
N ARG A 617 28.27 2.16 -12.40
CA ARG A 617 27.77 0.78 -12.37
C ARG A 617 27.97 0.08 -11.02
N ALA A 618 29.06 0.42 -10.31
CA ALA A 618 29.40 -0.21 -9.03
C ALA A 618 28.41 0.22 -7.95
N ARG A 619 28.23 1.54 -7.76
CA ARG A 619 27.27 2.07 -6.78
C ARG A 619 25.83 1.76 -7.14
N ALA A 620 25.49 1.70 -8.44
CA ALA A 620 24.18 1.26 -8.89
C ALA A 620 23.90 -0.18 -8.45
N ALA A 621 24.85 -1.10 -8.65
CA ALA A 621 24.71 -2.48 -8.24
C ALA A 621 24.55 -2.62 -6.72
N GLU A 622 25.36 -1.93 -5.93
CA GLU A 622 25.26 -1.92 -4.46
C GLU A 622 23.90 -1.40 -3.98
N ALA A 623 23.42 -0.29 -4.56
CA ALA A 623 22.14 0.29 -4.18
C ALA A 623 20.95 -0.59 -4.60
N TYR A 624 21.01 -1.24 -5.77
CA TYR A 624 19.99 -2.23 -6.16
C TYR A 624 20.04 -3.48 -5.28
N GLU A 625 21.22 -3.94 -4.87
CA GLU A 625 21.37 -5.07 -3.94
C GLU A 625 20.72 -4.73 -2.58
N ALA A 626 21.00 -3.54 -2.04
CA ALA A 626 20.35 -3.04 -0.82
C ALA A 626 18.83 -2.90 -0.98
N ALA A 627 18.35 -2.42 -2.13
CA ALA A 627 16.91 -2.35 -2.43
C ALA A 627 16.27 -3.74 -2.47
N GLY A 628 16.96 -4.73 -3.04
CA GLY A 628 16.50 -6.12 -3.06
C GLY A 628 16.42 -6.74 -1.66
N LEU A 629 17.40 -6.47 -0.80
CA LEU A 629 17.38 -6.90 0.60
C LEU A 629 16.25 -6.24 1.39
N ALA A 630 16.08 -4.92 1.25
CA ALA A 630 14.98 -4.19 1.88
C ALA A 630 13.61 -4.72 1.42
N ALA A 631 13.47 -5.04 0.11
CA ALA A 631 12.27 -5.67 -0.43
C ALA A 631 12.01 -7.07 0.17
N LEU A 632 13.06 -7.87 0.41
CA LEU A 632 12.93 -9.15 1.12
C LEU A 632 12.48 -8.97 2.58
N GLU A 633 12.96 -7.94 3.29
CA GLU A 633 12.58 -7.66 4.68
C GLU A 633 11.10 -7.30 4.83
N VAL A 634 10.52 -6.62 3.84
CA VAL A 634 9.09 -6.30 3.78
C VAL A 634 8.26 -7.36 3.03
N TYR A 635 8.85 -8.53 2.75
CA TYR A 635 8.19 -9.66 2.09
C TYR A 635 7.61 -9.33 0.69
N ALA A 636 8.37 -8.57 -0.11
CA ALA A 636 8.09 -8.26 -1.52
C ALA A 636 9.06 -9.01 -2.46
N PRO A 637 8.97 -10.35 -2.60
CA PRO A 637 9.98 -11.14 -3.28
C PRO A 637 10.03 -10.90 -4.80
N ALA A 638 8.94 -10.47 -5.44
CA ALA A 638 8.95 -10.12 -6.86
C ALA A 638 9.74 -8.82 -7.14
N GLU A 639 9.59 -7.81 -6.28
CA GLU A 639 10.39 -6.57 -6.34
C GLU A 639 11.85 -6.86 -6.02
N ALA A 640 12.10 -7.71 -5.03
CA ALA A 640 13.45 -8.16 -4.69
C ALA A 640 14.15 -8.79 -5.90
N VAL A 641 13.47 -9.67 -6.65
CA VAL A 641 14.01 -10.24 -7.89
C VAL A 641 14.34 -9.16 -8.91
N ALA A 642 13.44 -8.22 -9.18
CA ALA A 642 13.69 -7.15 -10.14
C ALA A 642 14.90 -6.28 -9.76
N HIS A 643 15.07 -6.00 -8.46
CA HIS A 643 16.22 -5.28 -7.95
C HIS A 643 17.52 -6.09 -8.05
N PHE A 644 17.54 -7.36 -7.66
CA PHE A 644 18.73 -8.21 -7.82
C PHE A 644 19.12 -8.41 -9.29
N GLU A 645 18.16 -8.57 -10.20
CA GLU A 645 18.42 -8.63 -11.64
C GLU A 645 19.01 -7.30 -12.17
N SER A 646 18.50 -6.17 -11.71
CA SER A 646 19.06 -4.84 -12.02
C SER A 646 20.48 -4.65 -11.46
N ALA A 647 20.77 -5.22 -10.29
CA ALA A 647 22.12 -5.23 -9.72
C ALA A 647 23.09 -6.05 -10.58
N ILE A 648 22.66 -7.23 -11.07
CA ILE A 648 23.45 -8.08 -11.98
C ILE A 648 23.72 -7.34 -13.30
N GLU A 649 22.70 -6.72 -13.90
CA GLU A 649 22.84 -5.95 -15.15
C GLU A 649 23.82 -4.76 -14.98
N SER A 650 23.75 -4.09 -13.83
CA SER A 650 24.64 -2.96 -13.52
C SER A 650 26.07 -3.44 -13.32
N ARG A 651 26.29 -4.48 -12.51
CA ARG A 651 27.63 -5.02 -12.20
C ARG A 651 28.27 -5.72 -13.40
N GLY A 652 27.49 -6.34 -14.28
CA GLY A 652 27.98 -7.13 -15.43
C GLY A 652 28.44 -8.55 -15.09
N GLU A 653 28.46 -8.89 -13.80
CA GLU A 653 28.77 -10.20 -13.27
C GLU A 653 27.87 -10.49 -12.06
N THR A 654 27.70 -11.77 -11.73
CA THR A 654 26.88 -12.20 -10.60
C THR A 654 27.77 -12.62 -9.43
N THR A 655 27.47 -12.09 -8.24
CA THR A 655 28.14 -12.44 -6.98
C THR A 655 27.38 -13.51 -6.22
N VAL A 656 28.03 -14.11 -5.21
CA VAL A 656 27.37 -15.05 -4.29
C VAL A 656 26.18 -14.38 -3.58
N ASP A 657 26.31 -13.11 -3.18
CA ASP A 657 25.24 -12.35 -2.50
C ASP A 657 24.00 -12.17 -3.39
N LEU A 658 24.20 -11.87 -4.68
CA LEU A 658 23.10 -11.71 -5.64
C LEU A 658 22.41 -13.06 -5.93
N TYR A 659 23.18 -14.14 -6.09
CA TYR A 659 22.58 -15.47 -6.24
C TYR A 659 21.84 -15.92 -4.99
N GLU A 660 22.35 -15.63 -3.80
CA GLU A 660 21.66 -15.92 -2.54
C GLU A 660 20.37 -15.12 -2.40
N GLY A 661 20.40 -13.81 -2.69
CA GLY A 661 19.21 -12.95 -2.70
C GLY A 661 18.14 -13.47 -3.65
N LEU A 662 18.53 -13.82 -4.89
CA LEU A 662 17.63 -14.44 -5.86
C LEU A 662 17.12 -15.80 -5.38
N ALA A 663 17.96 -16.65 -4.81
CA ALA A 663 17.57 -17.96 -4.30
C ALA A 663 16.50 -17.82 -3.21
N ARG A 664 16.70 -16.89 -2.27
CA ARG A 664 15.74 -16.55 -1.20
C ARG A 664 14.44 -15.98 -1.76
N ALA A 665 14.51 -15.05 -2.71
CA ALA A 665 13.32 -14.42 -3.29
C ALA A 665 12.49 -15.41 -4.13
N TYR A 666 13.14 -16.18 -5.01
CA TYR A 666 12.48 -17.18 -5.84
C TYR A 666 11.91 -18.35 -5.03
N LEU A 667 12.44 -18.65 -3.83
CA LEU A 667 11.90 -19.70 -2.96
C LEU A 667 10.43 -19.48 -2.60
N PHE A 668 9.91 -18.26 -2.75
CA PHE A 668 8.51 -17.95 -2.49
C PHE A 668 7.55 -18.31 -3.63
N PHE A 669 8.02 -18.36 -4.88
CA PHE A 669 7.11 -18.48 -6.04
C PHE A 669 7.66 -19.19 -7.29
N ASP A 670 8.98 -19.43 -7.38
CA ASP A 670 9.63 -20.09 -8.53
C ASP A 670 10.74 -21.04 -8.04
N TYR A 671 10.36 -22.22 -7.56
CA TYR A 671 11.28 -23.21 -7.00
C TYR A 671 12.38 -23.68 -7.97
N PRO A 672 12.12 -23.88 -9.29
CA PRO A 672 13.17 -24.19 -10.24
C PRO A 672 14.28 -23.14 -10.28
N LYS A 673 13.91 -21.85 -10.36
CA LYS A 673 14.90 -20.76 -10.35
C LYS A 673 15.59 -20.62 -9.00
N SER A 674 14.86 -20.80 -7.90
CA SER A 674 15.44 -20.80 -6.55
C SER A 674 16.55 -21.86 -6.40
N ARG A 675 16.28 -23.09 -6.85
CA ARG A 675 17.26 -24.19 -6.84
C ARG A 675 18.50 -23.83 -7.63
N VAL A 676 18.34 -23.35 -8.88
CA VAL A 676 19.46 -22.99 -9.75
C VAL A 676 20.28 -21.85 -9.13
N ALA A 677 19.63 -20.82 -8.58
CA ALA A 677 20.32 -19.71 -7.93
C ALA A 677 21.11 -20.19 -6.68
N ALA A 678 20.52 -21.03 -5.84
CA ALA A 678 21.20 -21.58 -4.66
C ALA A 678 22.40 -22.48 -5.03
N GLU A 679 22.26 -23.34 -6.04
CA GLU A 679 23.35 -24.20 -6.52
C GLU A 679 24.50 -23.37 -7.11
N ARG A 680 24.20 -22.29 -7.85
CA ARG A 680 25.21 -21.36 -8.36
C ARG A 680 25.91 -20.62 -7.22
N ALA A 681 25.17 -20.14 -6.22
CA ALA A 681 25.76 -19.52 -5.03
C ALA A 681 26.73 -20.49 -4.31
N LEU A 682 26.35 -21.76 -4.15
CA LEU A 682 27.19 -22.80 -3.53
C LEU A 682 28.46 -23.09 -4.31
N ALA A 683 28.37 -23.15 -5.64
CA ALA A 683 29.51 -23.40 -6.52
C ALA A 683 30.51 -22.23 -6.52
N SER A 684 30.03 -21.00 -6.35
CA SER A 684 30.85 -19.79 -6.28
C SER A 684 31.38 -19.46 -4.88
N LEU A 685 30.88 -20.14 -3.83
CA LEU A 685 31.29 -19.88 -2.44
C LEU A 685 32.65 -20.54 -2.12
N PRO A 686 33.64 -19.82 -1.56
CA PRO A 686 34.94 -20.39 -1.21
C PRO A 686 34.87 -21.48 -0.13
N GLY A 687 35.84 -22.40 -0.12
CA GLY A 687 35.87 -23.59 0.74
C GLY A 687 36.31 -23.38 2.20
N GLY A 688 36.53 -22.12 2.64
CA GLY A 688 36.98 -21.81 4.00
C GLY A 688 35.94 -22.05 5.08
N SER A 689 36.38 -22.35 6.31
CA SER A 689 35.51 -22.56 7.47
C SER A 689 34.71 -21.31 7.85
N GLU A 690 35.20 -20.11 7.52
CA GLU A 690 34.50 -18.83 7.69
C GLU A 690 33.18 -18.73 6.89
N HIS A 691 33.02 -19.55 5.85
CA HIS A 691 31.80 -19.62 5.04
C HIS A 691 30.90 -20.82 5.38
N LEU A 692 31.24 -21.61 6.41
CA LEU A 692 30.53 -22.84 6.74
C LEU A 692 29.04 -22.60 6.99
N GLU A 693 28.70 -21.59 7.78
CA GLU A 693 27.31 -21.24 8.07
C GLU A 693 26.53 -20.85 6.81
N ARG A 694 27.13 -19.99 5.99
CA ARG A 694 26.55 -19.55 4.71
C ARG A 694 26.35 -20.72 3.74
N ARG A 695 27.31 -21.65 3.71
CA ARG A 695 27.23 -22.88 2.92
C ARG A 695 26.05 -23.74 3.36
N VAL A 696 25.88 -23.97 4.66
CA VAL A 696 24.75 -24.74 5.22
C VAL A 696 23.41 -24.06 4.88
N ALA A 697 23.32 -22.73 5.01
CA ALA A 697 22.10 -21.99 4.67
C ALA A 697 21.73 -22.11 3.17
N LEU A 698 22.70 -21.99 2.26
CA LEU A 698 22.46 -22.17 0.83
C LEU A 698 22.11 -23.61 0.47
N MET A 699 22.74 -24.61 1.11
CA MET A 699 22.37 -26.02 0.96
C MET A 699 20.92 -26.26 1.40
N GLN A 700 20.50 -25.62 2.50
CA GLN A 700 19.13 -25.69 2.98
C GLN A 700 18.13 -25.13 1.96
N ILE A 701 18.41 -23.98 1.36
CA ILE A 701 17.57 -23.39 0.30
C ILE A 701 17.49 -24.34 -0.90
N ALA A 702 18.64 -24.83 -1.39
CA ALA A 702 18.70 -25.75 -2.53
C ALA A 702 17.92 -27.05 -2.26
N GLY A 703 18.14 -27.67 -1.09
CA GLY A 703 17.48 -28.92 -0.72
C GLY A 703 15.98 -28.74 -0.46
N ARG A 704 15.56 -27.59 0.08
CA ARG A 704 14.14 -27.26 0.22
C ARG A 704 13.48 -27.06 -1.14
N ALA A 705 14.12 -26.36 -2.07
CA ALA A 705 13.63 -26.20 -3.43
C ALA A 705 13.49 -27.56 -4.15
N ARG A 706 14.47 -28.47 -4.00
CA ARG A 706 14.39 -29.85 -4.53
C ARG A 706 13.19 -30.61 -3.98
N ARG A 707 12.98 -30.58 -2.66
CA ARG A 707 11.83 -31.21 -2.02
C ARG A 707 10.50 -30.66 -2.55
N LEU A 708 10.39 -29.34 -2.72
CA LEU A 708 9.18 -28.69 -3.26
C LEU A 708 8.93 -29.01 -4.74
N LEU A 709 9.97 -29.43 -5.47
CA LEU A 709 9.90 -29.95 -6.83
C LEU A 709 9.65 -31.48 -6.89
N GLY A 710 9.47 -32.14 -5.74
CA GLY A 710 9.25 -33.59 -5.65
C GLY A 710 10.52 -34.42 -5.47
N ASP A 711 11.72 -33.85 -5.61
CA ASP A 711 13.00 -34.52 -5.35
C ASP A 711 13.31 -34.57 -3.84
N THR A 712 12.59 -35.43 -3.13
CA THR A 712 12.72 -35.60 -1.68
C THR A 712 14.02 -36.33 -1.32
N ALA A 713 14.48 -37.26 -2.16
CA ALA A 713 15.72 -38.02 -1.96
C ALA A 713 16.95 -37.10 -2.05
N GLY A 714 17.06 -36.30 -3.11
CA GLY A 714 18.15 -35.35 -3.28
C GLY A 714 18.14 -34.23 -2.23
N GLY A 715 16.96 -33.80 -1.78
CA GLY A 715 16.84 -32.88 -0.64
C GLY A 715 17.37 -33.48 0.67
N PHE A 716 17.10 -34.76 0.92
CA PHE A 716 17.59 -35.48 2.11
C PHE A 716 19.09 -35.74 2.07
N GLU A 717 19.65 -36.11 0.91
CA GLU A 717 21.09 -36.29 0.72
C GLU A 717 21.89 -35.00 0.99
N LEU A 718 21.37 -33.85 0.52
CA LEU A 718 21.98 -32.55 0.81
C LEU A 718 21.92 -32.23 2.31
N ALA A 719 20.81 -32.54 2.98
CA ALA A 719 20.69 -32.36 4.42
C ALA A 719 21.71 -33.25 5.18
N GLY A 720 21.88 -34.51 4.77
CA GLY A 720 22.89 -35.41 5.34
C GLY A 720 24.32 -34.91 5.11
N SER A 721 24.61 -34.38 3.93
CA SER A 721 25.91 -33.75 3.64
C SER A 721 26.18 -32.55 4.55
N ALA A 722 25.16 -31.77 4.91
CA ALA A 722 25.30 -30.67 5.85
C ALA A 722 25.64 -31.13 7.26
N ILE A 723 25.14 -32.30 7.71
CA ILE A 723 25.52 -32.91 9.00
C ILE A 723 27.00 -33.28 9.02
N GLU A 724 27.50 -33.89 7.94
CA GLU A 724 28.92 -34.25 7.82
C GLU A 724 29.84 -33.02 7.83
N LEU A 725 29.40 -31.90 7.26
CA LEU A 725 30.17 -30.65 7.23
C LEU A 725 30.33 -30.00 8.62
N VAL A 726 29.40 -30.24 9.53
CA VAL A 726 29.38 -29.60 10.87
C VAL A 726 29.83 -30.53 11.99
N LYS A 727 30.24 -31.76 11.67
CA LYS A 727 30.58 -32.80 12.67
C LYS A 727 31.69 -32.38 13.64
N ASP A 728 32.64 -31.58 13.16
CA ASP A 728 33.79 -31.11 13.95
C ASP A 728 33.49 -29.82 14.74
N VAL A 729 32.30 -29.23 14.54
CA VAL A 729 31.83 -27.99 15.21
C VAL A 729 30.38 -28.13 15.72
N PRO A 730 30.09 -29.15 16.58
CA PRO A 730 28.72 -29.55 16.92
C PRO A 730 27.92 -28.52 17.72
N GLU A 731 28.58 -27.56 18.37
CA GLU A 731 27.95 -26.49 19.17
C GLU A 731 27.91 -25.13 18.44
N SER A 732 28.07 -25.14 17.12
CA SER A 732 28.03 -23.92 16.29
C SER A 732 26.63 -23.58 15.78
N ARG A 733 26.44 -22.32 15.36
CA ARG A 733 25.21 -21.90 14.65
C ARG A 733 24.99 -22.69 13.36
N ALA A 734 26.06 -22.99 12.62
CA ALA A 734 26.00 -23.84 11.43
C ALA A 734 25.49 -25.25 11.76
N ALA A 735 25.92 -25.84 12.88
CA ALA A 735 25.41 -27.12 13.35
C ALA A 735 23.93 -27.05 13.73
N ALA A 736 23.50 -26.01 14.44
CA ALA A 736 22.09 -25.81 14.77
C ALA A 736 21.20 -25.73 13.51
N LEU A 737 21.62 -24.99 12.48
CA LEU A 737 20.94 -24.91 11.17
C LEU A 737 20.87 -26.28 10.48
N ALA A 738 21.98 -27.00 10.44
CA ALA A 738 22.05 -28.32 9.82
C ALA A 738 21.16 -29.34 10.55
N TYR A 739 21.16 -29.34 11.88
CA TYR A 739 20.30 -30.21 12.69
C TYR A 739 18.80 -29.90 12.50
N ASP A 740 18.40 -28.62 12.50
CA ASP A 740 17.00 -28.22 12.27
C ASP A 740 16.52 -28.63 10.88
N TRP A 741 17.35 -28.38 9.86
CA TRP A 741 17.01 -28.78 8.50
C TRP A 741 16.95 -30.29 8.34
N PHE A 742 17.93 -31.04 8.86
CA PHE A 742 17.93 -32.50 8.81
C PHE A 742 16.71 -33.08 9.53
N ALA A 743 16.33 -32.54 10.68
CA ALA A 743 15.10 -32.92 11.37
C ALA A 743 13.86 -32.75 10.47
N GLY A 744 13.74 -31.61 9.79
CA GLY A 744 12.65 -31.36 8.83
C GLY A 744 12.67 -32.32 7.63
N ALA A 745 13.85 -32.65 7.11
CA ALA A 745 14.00 -33.61 6.01
C ALA A 745 13.64 -35.05 6.42
N THR A 746 14.04 -35.47 7.62
CA THR A 746 13.68 -36.77 8.20
C THR A 746 12.19 -36.86 8.49
N MET A 747 11.58 -35.79 9.00
CA MET A 747 10.12 -35.71 9.20
C MET A 747 9.37 -35.90 7.89
N ALA A 748 9.83 -35.27 6.81
CA ALA A 748 9.21 -35.39 5.48
C ALA A 748 9.28 -36.82 4.90
N ARG A 749 10.20 -37.67 5.36
CA ARG A 749 10.28 -39.09 5.01
C ARG A 749 9.40 -40.00 5.89
N GLY A 750 8.70 -39.43 6.88
CA GLY A 750 7.80 -40.15 7.77
C GLY A 750 8.46 -40.69 9.06
N ASP A 751 9.78 -40.56 9.24
CA ASP A 751 10.46 -41.00 10.47
C ASP A 751 10.37 -39.92 11.57
N ARG A 752 9.20 -39.86 12.22
CA ARG A 752 8.89 -38.87 13.27
C ARG A 752 9.81 -39.01 14.49
N ARG A 753 10.28 -40.22 14.81
CA ARG A 753 11.13 -40.47 15.98
C ARG A 753 12.53 -39.91 15.76
N ALA A 754 13.15 -40.22 14.62
CA ALA A 754 14.46 -39.66 14.30
C ALA A 754 14.39 -38.15 14.10
N ALA A 755 13.33 -37.64 13.45
CA ALA A 755 13.10 -36.20 13.30
C ALA A 755 13.05 -35.46 14.65
N THR A 756 12.33 -36.02 15.63
CA THR A 756 12.26 -35.45 16.99
C THR A 756 13.64 -35.40 17.64
N GLY A 757 14.42 -36.48 17.57
CA GLY A 757 15.77 -36.51 18.14
C GLY A 757 16.72 -35.48 17.52
N TRP A 758 16.64 -35.25 16.21
CA TRP A 758 17.42 -34.19 15.55
C TRP A 758 16.93 -32.78 15.87
N ALA A 759 15.61 -32.58 15.95
CA ALA A 759 15.03 -31.30 16.34
C ALA A 759 15.39 -30.94 17.79
N GLU A 760 15.45 -31.92 18.71
CA GLU A 760 15.91 -31.69 20.08
C GLU A 760 17.38 -31.26 20.14
N LYS A 761 18.26 -31.88 19.35
CA LYS A 761 19.66 -31.44 19.21
C LYS A 761 19.73 -30.02 18.68
N ALA A 762 18.99 -29.69 17.62
CA ALA A 762 18.93 -28.35 17.05
C ALA A 762 18.46 -27.32 18.09
N ARG A 763 17.39 -27.64 18.82
CA ARG A 763 16.84 -26.80 19.90
C ARG A 763 17.84 -26.57 21.02
N HIS A 764 18.57 -27.61 21.45
CA HIS A 764 19.57 -27.51 22.51
C HIS A 764 20.72 -26.56 22.12
N VAL A 765 21.30 -26.77 20.94
CA VAL A 765 22.38 -25.90 20.44
C VAL A 765 21.88 -24.47 20.21
N ALA A 766 20.72 -24.30 19.57
CA ALA A 766 20.13 -22.98 19.32
C ALA A 766 19.84 -22.20 20.63
N ALA A 767 19.35 -22.89 21.66
CA ALA A 767 19.12 -22.29 22.97
C ALA A 767 20.43 -21.87 23.66
N ALA A 768 21.49 -22.68 23.56
CA ALA A 768 22.80 -22.37 24.15
C ALA A 768 23.45 -21.13 23.53
N ILE A 769 23.28 -20.93 22.21
CA ILE A 769 23.83 -19.77 21.49
C ILE A 769 22.87 -18.56 21.42
N GLY A 770 21.64 -18.70 21.93
CA GLY A 770 20.63 -17.64 21.93
C GLY A 770 19.94 -17.37 20.58
N ASP A 771 19.96 -18.31 19.64
CA ASP A 771 19.25 -18.18 18.35
C ASP A 771 17.78 -18.61 18.49
N TYR A 772 16.93 -17.65 18.85
CA TYR A 772 15.49 -17.87 19.01
C TYR A 772 14.78 -18.27 17.70
N GLY A 773 15.35 -18.00 16.52
CA GLY A 773 14.75 -18.33 15.24
C GLY A 773 14.85 -19.83 14.94
N ILE A 774 16.05 -20.39 15.07
CA ILE A 774 16.30 -21.84 14.90
C ILE A 774 15.60 -22.62 16.01
N GLU A 775 15.62 -22.12 17.25
CA GLU A 775 14.96 -22.78 18.37
C GLU A 775 13.44 -22.88 18.16
N ALA A 776 12.81 -21.81 17.64
CA ALA A 776 11.40 -21.82 17.28
C ALA A 776 11.10 -22.79 16.12
N SER A 777 11.99 -22.85 15.12
CA SER A 777 11.87 -23.81 14.02
C SER A 777 11.87 -25.24 14.56
N ALA A 778 12.87 -25.59 15.37
CA ALA A 778 13.01 -26.91 15.95
C ALA A 778 11.79 -27.32 16.81
N LEU A 779 11.31 -26.41 17.67
CA LEU A 779 10.08 -26.62 18.46
C LEU A 779 8.84 -26.88 17.61
N THR A 780 8.74 -26.21 16.45
CA THR A 780 7.65 -26.44 15.49
C THR A 780 7.72 -27.84 14.90
N THR A 781 8.92 -28.32 14.57
CA THR A 781 9.14 -29.68 14.05
C THR A 781 8.79 -30.74 15.10
N ILE A 782 9.23 -30.56 16.35
CA ILE A 782 8.88 -31.44 17.48
C ILE A 782 7.36 -31.51 17.63
N ALA A 783 6.69 -30.35 17.73
CA ALA A 783 5.25 -30.28 17.88
C ALA A 783 4.51 -31.00 16.76
N THR A 784 4.99 -30.88 15.52
CA THR A 784 4.39 -31.55 14.36
C THR A 784 4.52 -33.06 14.47
N CYS A 785 5.68 -33.57 14.90
CA CYS A 785 5.90 -35.01 15.06
C CYS A 785 4.99 -35.63 16.13
N ILE A 786 4.73 -34.91 17.23
CA ILE A 786 3.91 -35.40 18.35
C ILE A 786 2.42 -35.05 18.20
N SER A 787 2.03 -34.28 17.19
CA SER A 787 0.69 -33.69 17.04
C SER A 787 -0.45 -34.71 17.02
N SER A 788 -0.23 -35.91 16.49
CA SER A 788 -1.24 -36.98 16.45
C SER A 788 -1.37 -37.75 17.78
N GLU A 789 -0.28 -37.91 18.52
CA GLU A 789 -0.23 -38.72 19.74
C GLU A 789 -0.54 -37.89 20.99
N ARG A 790 -0.02 -36.65 21.03
CA ARG A 790 -0.05 -35.74 22.16
C ARG A 790 -0.42 -34.33 21.70
N PRO A 791 -1.65 -34.13 21.19
CA PRO A 791 -2.06 -32.89 20.52
C PRO A 791 -2.05 -31.66 21.45
N LYS A 792 -2.32 -31.82 22.75
CA LYS A 792 -2.27 -30.69 23.72
C LYS A 792 -0.83 -30.22 23.96
N GLU A 793 0.10 -31.15 24.21
CA GLU A 793 1.53 -30.84 24.36
C GLU A 793 2.11 -30.21 23.07
N ALA A 794 1.65 -30.68 21.90
CA ALA A 794 2.02 -30.10 20.62
C ALA A 794 1.59 -28.63 20.49
N LEU A 795 0.38 -28.28 20.93
CA LEU A 795 -0.12 -26.91 20.91
C LEU A 795 0.68 -25.99 21.86
N ASP A 796 1.01 -26.47 23.05
CA ASP A 796 1.85 -25.72 24.00
C ASP A 796 3.25 -25.45 23.43
N SER A 797 3.84 -26.46 22.79
CA SER A 797 5.13 -26.33 22.09
C SER A 797 5.06 -25.32 20.94
N LEU A 798 3.94 -25.28 20.19
CA LEU A 798 3.72 -24.30 19.14
C LEU A 798 3.55 -22.87 19.68
N ASP A 799 2.94 -22.69 20.84
CA ASP A 799 2.83 -21.37 21.47
C ASP A 799 4.18 -20.86 21.97
N GLN A 800 5.02 -21.74 22.50
CA GLN A 800 6.42 -21.42 22.83
C GLN A 800 7.22 -21.05 21.57
N ALA A 801 7.06 -21.82 20.49
CA ALA A 801 7.67 -21.52 19.20
C ALA A 801 7.22 -20.16 18.66
N ALA A 802 5.93 -19.81 18.78
CA ALA A 802 5.40 -18.51 18.36
C ALA A 802 6.04 -17.35 19.15
N ALA A 803 6.21 -17.49 20.46
CA ALA A 803 6.83 -16.45 21.28
C ALA A 803 8.30 -16.21 20.86
N LYS A 804 9.05 -17.30 20.65
CA LYS A 804 10.45 -17.24 20.23
C LYS A 804 10.62 -16.70 18.80
N ALA A 805 9.82 -17.17 17.85
CA ALA A 805 9.87 -16.68 16.47
C ALA A 805 9.48 -15.18 16.39
N ARG A 806 8.55 -14.70 17.22
CA ARG A 806 8.24 -13.26 17.32
C ARG A 806 9.44 -12.46 17.85
N ARG A 807 10.12 -12.95 18.89
CA ARG A 807 11.33 -12.31 19.43
C ARG A 807 12.47 -12.27 18.41
N ALA A 808 12.58 -13.30 17.58
CA ALA A 808 13.58 -13.39 16.52
C ALA A 808 13.24 -12.60 15.25
N GLY A 809 12.01 -12.07 15.12
CA GLY A 809 11.53 -11.50 13.85
C GLY A 809 11.39 -12.53 12.73
N ALA A 810 11.33 -13.83 13.04
CA ALA A 810 11.33 -14.92 12.08
C ALA A 810 9.91 -15.17 11.52
N ALA A 811 9.45 -14.32 10.60
CA ALA A 811 8.06 -14.37 10.12
C ALA A 811 7.75 -15.66 9.35
N GLU A 812 8.72 -16.24 8.66
CA GLU A 812 8.56 -17.53 8.00
C GLU A 812 8.27 -18.66 9.01
N VAL A 813 9.03 -18.71 10.11
CA VAL A 813 8.83 -19.71 11.17
C VAL A 813 7.49 -19.48 11.85
N MET A 814 7.11 -18.23 12.11
CA MET A 814 5.79 -17.87 12.64
C MET A 814 4.66 -18.38 11.76
N ALA A 815 4.78 -18.27 10.43
CA ALA A 815 3.76 -18.78 9.52
C ALA A 815 3.63 -20.31 9.56
N ARG A 816 4.76 -21.02 9.69
CA ARG A 816 4.76 -22.47 9.89
C ARG A 816 4.12 -22.85 11.22
N VAL A 817 4.41 -22.12 12.29
CA VAL A 817 3.78 -22.31 13.61
C VAL A 817 2.26 -22.16 13.51
N HIS A 818 1.79 -21.11 12.84
CA HIS A 818 0.37 -20.87 12.62
C HIS A 818 -0.30 -22.00 11.84
N THR A 819 0.31 -22.41 10.73
CA THR A 819 -0.21 -23.49 9.87
C THR A 819 -0.30 -24.81 10.64
N ASN A 820 0.78 -25.20 11.32
CA ASN A 820 0.84 -26.46 12.05
C ASN A 820 -0.06 -26.41 13.30
N GLY A 821 -0.25 -25.24 13.90
CA GLY A 821 -1.19 -25.02 15.00
C GLY A 821 -2.65 -25.21 14.60
N ILE A 822 -3.03 -24.79 13.39
CA ILE A 822 -4.36 -25.08 12.85
C ILE A 822 -4.54 -26.59 12.69
N VAL A 823 -3.61 -27.27 12.02
CA VAL A 823 -3.66 -28.73 11.81
C VAL A 823 -3.73 -29.49 13.15
N THR A 824 -2.88 -29.11 14.11
CA THR A 824 -2.82 -29.76 15.43
C THR A 824 -4.12 -29.54 16.22
N SER A 825 -4.79 -28.40 16.06
CA SER A 825 -6.09 -28.14 16.71
C SER A 825 -7.22 -29.02 16.17
N PHE A 826 -7.05 -29.64 14.99
CA PHE A 826 -7.95 -30.70 14.53
C PHE A 826 -7.82 -31.96 15.36
N ALA A 827 -6.59 -32.44 15.55
CA ALA A 827 -6.28 -33.61 16.37
C ALA A 827 -6.60 -33.43 17.87
N ALA A 828 -6.63 -32.19 18.37
CA ALA A 828 -6.94 -31.89 19.76
C ALA A 828 -8.44 -31.84 20.10
N GLU A 829 -9.34 -31.88 19.11
CA GLU A 829 -10.80 -31.69 19.27
C GLU A 829 -11.19 -30.37 19.99
N LEU A 830 -10.37 -29.32 19.86
CA LEU A 830 -10.58 -28.04 20.55
C LEU A 830 -11.22 -26.98 19.62
N GLU A 831 -12.55 -26.81 19.68
CA GLU A 831 -13.27 -25.86 18.79
C GLU A 831 -12.90 -24.38 19.00
N ARG A 832 -12.96 -23.86 20.22
CA ARG A 832 -12.66 -22.43 20.50
C ARG A 832 -11.20 -22.04 20.20
N PRO A 833 -10.18 -22.79 20.67
CA PRO A 833 -8.78 -22.52 20.32
C PRO A 833 -8.49 -22.61 18.81
N ARG A 834 -9.19 -23.48 18.07
CA ARG A 834 -9.09 -23.58 16.61
C ARG A 834 -9.48 -22.28 15.92
N PHE A 835 -10.62 -21.67 16.28
CA PHE A 835 -11.07 -20.39 15.73
C PHE A 835 -10.06 -19.26 15.94
N VAL A 836 -9.58 -19.10 17.17
CA VAL A 836 -8.60 -18.05 17.53
C VAL A 836 -7.28 -18.24 16.77
N ARG A 837 -6.84 -19.49 16.56
CA ARG A 837 -5.62 -19.77 15.80
C ARG A 837 -5.79 -19.49 14.31
N ILE A 838 -6.93 -19.85 13.70
CA ILE A 838 -7.24 -19.55 12.30
C ILE A 838 -7.24 -18.03 12.08
N GLU A 839 -7.96 -17.26 12.90
CA GLU A 839 -8.01 -15.80 12.75
C GLU A 839 -6.65 -15.13 13.00
N ARG A 840 -5.88 -15.59 14.00
CA ARG A 840 -4.49 -15.11 14.21
C ARG A 840 -3.58 -15.42 13.03
N ALA A 841 -3.69 -16.61 12.46
CA ALA A 841 -2.90 -17.02 11.31
C ALA A 841 -3.26 -16.21 10.06
N ILE A 842 -4.55 -15.93 9.83
CA ILE A 842 -5.01 -15.08 8.74
C ILE A 842 -4.52 -13.64 8.92
N ALA A 843 -4.69 -13.05 10.10
CA ALA A 843 -4.19 -11.71 10.39
C ALA A 843 -2.66 -11.61 10.20
N PHE A 844 -1.93 -12.65 10.59
CA PHE A 844 -0.50 -12.76 10.34
C PHE A 844 -0.19 -12.85 8.82
N SER A 845 -0.91 -13.70 8.10
CA SER A 845 -0.79 -13.87 6.65
C SER A 845 -1.10 -12.59 5.88
N GLU A 846 -2.11 -11.84 6.29
CA GLU A 846 -2.46 -10.55 5.70
C GLU A 846 -1.38 -9.50 5.94
N ARG A 847 -0.77 -9.51 7.14
CA ARG A 847 0.31 -8.59 7.50
C ARG A 847 1.64 -8.88 6.79
N TYR A 848 2.01 -10.16 6.66
CA TYR A 848 3.33 -10.59 6.17
C TYR A 848 3.29 -11.29 4.81
N ARG A 849 2.12 -11.32 4.16
CA ARG A 849 1.88 -11.91 2.83
C ARG A 849 2.30 -13.37 2.67
N TYR A 850 2.28 -14.15 3.75
CA TYR A 850 2.76 -15.53 3.78
C TYR A 850 1.61 -16.55 3.85
N GLY A 851 1.65 -17.62 3.03
CA GLY A 851 0.74 -18.77 3.17
C GLY A 851 -0.75 -18.47 2.96
N ARG A 852 -1.06 -17.39 2.24
CA ARG A 852 -2.41 -16.80 2.14
C ARG A 852 -3.44 -17.76 1.53
N GLU A 853 -3.02 -18.53 0.53
CA GLU A 853 -3.86 -19.55 -0.11
C GLU A 853 -4.16 -20.71 0.83
N LEU A 854 -3.14 -21.20 1.55
CA LEU A 854 -3.27 -22.30 2.52
C LEU A 854 -4.07 -21.88 3.77
N LEU A 855 -3.91 -20.65 4.25
CA LEU A 855 -4.64 -20.14 5.42
C LEU A 855 -6.07 -19.73 5.06
N GLY A 856 -6.29 -19.22 3.84
CA GLY A 856 -7.61 -19.01 3.27
C GLY A 856 -8.40 -20.30 3.11
N SER A 857 -7.75 -21.39 2.68
CA SER A 857 -8.41 -22.69 2.56
C SER A 857 -8.79 -23.31 3.92
N TYR A 858 -7.98 -23.10 4.97
CA TYR A 858 -8.40 -23.49 6.34
C TYR A 858 -9.63 -22.70 6.83
N ARG A 859 -9.75 -21.41 6.45
CA ARG A 859 -10.95 -20.62 6.73
C ARG A 859 -12.18 -21.19 6.02
N ALA A 860 -12.02 -21.56 4.75
CA ALA A 860 -13.06 -22.17 3.93
C ALA A 860 -13.55 -23.51 4.53
N PHE A 861 -12.62 -24.41 4.85
CA PHE A 861 -12.93 -25.70 5.47
C PHE A 861 -13.64 -25.55 6.82
N HIS A 862 -13.20 -24.58 7.64
CA HIS A 862 -13.86 -24.29 8.91
C HIS A 862 -15.29 -23.78 8.71
N ARG A 863 -15.49 -22.83 7.79
CA ARG A 863 -16.83 -22.33 7.44
C ARG A 863 -17.75 -23.43 6.93
N PHE A 864 -17.25 -24.31 6.06
CA PHE A 864 -17.98 -25.51 5.63
C PHE A 864 -18.39 -26.40 6.80
N SER A 865 -17.44 -26.70 7.71
CA SER A 865 -17.70 -27.55 8.89
C SER A 865 -18.71 -26.91 9.85
N GLY A 866 -18.77 -25.58 9.90
CA GLY A 866 -19.75 -24.81 10.65
C GLY A 866 -21.07 -24.55 9.92
N LEU A 867 -21.27 -25.14 8.72
CA LEU A 867 -22.43 -24.92 7.84
C LEU A 867 -22.63 -23.44 7.42
N ASP A 868 -21.59 -22.61 7.56
CA ASP A 868 -21.57 -21.19 7.20
C ASP A 868 -21.12 -21.01 5.75
N TRP A 869 -22.03 -21.26 4.81
CA TRP A 869 -21.70 -21.32 3.39
C TRP A 869 -21.96 -20.00 2.64
N PRO A 870 -20.91 -19.26 2.22
CA PRO A 870 -21.06 -18.00 1.51
C PRO A 870 -21.72 -18.17 0.13
N ALA A 871 -22.50 -17.17 -0.30
CA ALA A 871 -23.21 -17.20 -1.59
C ALA A 871 -22.28 -17.19 -2.81
N GLU A 872 -21.11 -16.56 -2.69
CA GLU A 872 -20.12 -16.38 -3.78
C GLU A 872 -19.03 -17.48 -3.79
N GLY A 873 -19.16 -18.50 -2.94
CA GLY A 873 -18.09 -19.49 -2.72
C GLY A 873 -16.99 -18.97 -1.78
N PHE A 874 -15.90 -19.72 -1.63
CA PHE A 874 -14.82 -19.41 -0.69
C PHE A 874 -13.67 -18.60 -1.29
N GLY A 875 -13.62 -18.43 -2.61
CA GLY A 875 -12.70 -17.50 -3.27
C GLY A 875 -11.22 -17.86 -3.08
N VAL A 876 -10.87 -19.15 -3.18
CA VAL A 876 -9.47 -19.61 -3.02
C VAL A 876 -8.70 -19.43 -4.33
N ALA A 877 -7.58 -18.69 -4.27
CA ALA A 877 -6.69 -18.46 -5.40
C ALA A 877 -5.78 -19.67 -5.67
N GLY A 878 -5.39 -19.87 -6.94
CA GLY A 878 -4.51 -20.94 -7.40
C GLY A 878 -5.18 -21.97 -8.32
N GLY A 879 -4.37 -22.68 -9.09
CA GLY A 879 -4.81 -23.84 -9.88
C GLY A 879 -4.92 -25.08 -8.98
N TRP A 880 -6.08 -25.73 -8.98
CA TRP A 880 -6.29 -26.95 -8.19
C TRP A 880 -5.39 -28.11 -8.65
N GLU A 881 -4.93 -28.06 -9.91
CA GLU A 881 -4.10 -29.06 -10.56
C GLU A 881 -2.69 -29.21 -9.94
N THR A 882 -2.26 -28.25 -9.12
CA THR A 882 -0.94 -28.22 -8.49
C THR A 882 -1.01 -28.16 -6.96
N ASN A 883 -2.21 -28.04 -6.37
CA ASN A 883 -2.39 -27.87 -4.93
C ASN A 883 -3.63 -28.64 -4.42
N LEU A 884 -3.37 -29.74 -3.69
CA LEU A 884 -4.37 -30.59 -3.02
C LEU A 884 -5.37 -29.82 -2.16
N PHE A 885 -4.94 -28.76 -1.48
CA PHE A 885 -5.82 -27.99 -0.60
C PHE A 885 -6.75 -27.05 -1.38
N VAL A 886 -6.28 -26.46 -2.48
CA VAL A 886 -7.12 -25.65 -3.37
C VAL A 886 -8.14 -26.56 -4.08
N ALA A 887 -7.68 -27.74 -4.51
CA ALA A 887 -8.53 -28.78 -5.07
C ALA A 887 -9.63 -29.22 -4.08
N TRP A 888 -9.29 -29.37 -2.79
CA TRP A 888 -10.26 -29.70 -1.76
C TRP A 888 -11.35 -28.65 -1.59
N VAL A 889 -10.98 -27.36 -1.54
CA VAL A 889 -11.97 -26.30 -1.38
C VAL A 889 -12.91 -26.22 -2.58
N ARG A 890 -12.38 -26.36 -3.80
CA ARG A 890 -13.23 -26.45 -5.01
C ARG A 890 -14.13 -27.68 -4.98
N PHE A 891 -13.66 -28.81 -4.46
CA PHE A 891 -14.47 -30.01 -4.30
C PHE A 891 -15.63 -29.78 -3.32
N LEU A 892 -15.40 -29.09 -2.21
CA LEU A 892 -16.46 -28.67 -1.28
C LEU A 892 -17.46 -27.72 -1.96
N GLU A 893 -16.98 -26.81 -2.81
CA GLU A 893 -17.84 -25.90 -3.58
C GLU A 893 -18.74 -26.64 -4.56
N GLU A 894 -18.21 -27.64 -5.25
CA GLU A 894 -18.99 -28.52 -6.13
C GLU A 894 -20.02 -29.32 -5.33
N LEU A 895 -19.65 -29.89 -4.18
CA LEU A 895 -20.58 -30.62 -3.32
C LEU A 895 -21.75 -29.76 -2.86
N VAL A 896 -21.47 -28.53 -2.40
CA VAL A 896 -22.54 -27.63 -1.94
C VAL A 896 -23.38 -27.12 -3.10
N THR A 897 -22.78 -26.83 -4.25
CA THR A 897 -23.50 -26.44 -5.46
C THR A 897 -24.45 -27.56 -5.90
N ALA A 898 -23.95 -28.80 -5.97
CA ALA A 898 -24.76 -29.98 -6.28
C ALA A 898 -25.84 -30.25 -5.23
N SER A 899 -25.57 -29.99 -3.94
CA SER A 899 -26.59 -30.12 -2.89
C SER A 899 -27.75 -29.13 -3.03
N ARG A 900 -27.48 -27.93 -3.56
CA ARG A 900 -28.47 -26.84 -3.71
C ARG A 900 -29.27 -26.93 -5.01
N ALA A 901 -28.60 -27.26 -6.11
CA ALA A 901 -29.17 -27.20 -7.46
C ALA A 901 -29.35 -28.59 -8.12
N GLY A 902 -28.90 -29.65 -7.45
CA GLY A 902 -28.78 -30.99 -8.02
C GLY A 902 -27.45 -31.19 -8.78
N PRO A 903 -26.93 -32.42 -8.88
CA PRO A 903 -25.71 -32.70 -9.62
C PRO A 903 -25.94 -32.51 -11.13
N THR A 904 -25.05 -31.74 -11.77
CA THR A 904 -24.99 -31.58 -13.23
C THR A 904 -23.83 -32.40 -13.81
N ALA A 905 -23.89 -32.73 -15.10
CA ALA A 905 -22.78 -33.41 -15.78
C ALA A 905 -21.45 -32.64 -15.65
N ALA A 906 -21.49 -31.30 -15.62
CA ALA A 906 -20.32 -30.46 -15.40
C ALA A 906 -19.75 -30.62 -13.98
N SER A 907 -20.62 -30.56 -12.95
CA SER A 907 -20.18 -30.74 -11.54
C SER A 907 -19.63 -32.14 -11.27
N ILE A 908 -20.20 -33.17 -11.92
CA ILE A 908 -19.70 -34.55 -11.81
C ILE A 908 -18.32 -34.66 -12.47
N ALA A 909 -18.16 -34.15 -13.69
CA ALA A 909 -16.88 -34.17 -14.39
C ALA A 909 -15.79 -33.42 -13.61
N GLN A 910 -16.12 -32.29 -13.01
CA GLN A 910 -15.19 -31.51 -12.20
C GLN A 910 -14.84 -32.23 -10.88
N SER A 911 -15.83 -32.81 -10.19
CA SER A 911 -15.62 -33.66 -9.02
C SER A 911 -14.71 -34.85 -9.33
N SER A 912 -14.95 -35.55 -10.44
CA SER A 912 -14.10 -36.67 -10.88
C SER A 912 -12.67 -36.24 -11.23
N ALA A 913 -12.48 -35.07 -11.85
CA ALA A 913 -11.16 -34.53 -12.13
C ALA A 913 -10.37 -34.21 -10.84
N LEU A 914 -11.06 -33.69 -9.84
CA LEU A 914 -10.53 -33.39 -8.51
C LEU A 914 -10.15 -34.69 -7.77
N THR A 915 -11.03 -35.69 -7.71
CA THR A 915 -10.71 -37.00 -7.09
C THR A 915 -9.58 -37.71 -7.79
N ALA A 916 -9.54 -37.69 -9.13
CA ALA A 916 -8.43 -38.28 -9.89
C ALA A 916 -7.10 -37.59 -9.58
N PHE A 917 -7.11 -36.28 -9.34
CA PHE A 917 -5.93 -35.57 -8.87
C PHE A 917 -5.50 -36.03 -7.47
N ALA A 918 -6.42 -36.16 -6.52
CA ALA A 918 -6.11 -36.66 -5.17
C ALA A 918 -5.55 -38.09 -5.20
N LEU A 919 -6.13 -38.98 -6.02
CA LEU A 919 -5.64 -40.34 -6.21
C LEU A 919 -4.20 -40.41 -6.75
N ARG A 920 -3.80 -39.50 -7.64
CA ARG A 920 -2.42 -39.43 -8.16
C ARG A 920 -1.38 -39.12 -7.10
N GLN A 921 -1.80 -38.55 -5.97
CA GLN A 921 -0.89 -38.22 -4.85
C GLN A 921 -0.58 -39.43 -3.98
N ASP A 922 -1.26 -40.57 -4.22
CA ASP A 922 -1.12 -41.84 -3.48
C ASP A 922 -1.17 -41.70 -1.96
N ASP A 923 -1.95 -40.74 -1.46
CA ASP A 923 -2.07 -40.46 -0.03
C ASP A 923 -3.49 -40.83 0.45
N PRO A 924 -3.64 -41.96 1.17
CA PRO A 924 -4.95 -42.45 1.62
C PRO A 924 -5.73 -41.45 2.48
N GLN A 925 -5.04 -40.59 3.25
CA GLN A 925 -5.70 -39.64 4.15
C GLN A 925 -6.49 -38.56 3.39
N TRP A 926 -6.05 -38.24 2.17
CA TRP A 926 -6.70 -37.27 1.29
C TRP A 926 -7.67 -37.94 0.33
N ALA A 927 -7.30 -39.08 -0.27
CA ALA A 927 -8.11 -39.69 -1.30
C ALA A 927 -9.41 -40.33 -0.79
N VAL A 928 -9.40 -40.89 0.44
CA VAL A 928 -10.55 -41.64 1.00
C VAL A 928 -11.80 -40.77 1.17
N PRO A 929 -11.75 -39.57 1.81
CA PRO A 929 -12.92 -38.70 1.89
C PRO A 929 -13.47 -38.31 0.52
N TRP A 930 -12.61 -38.04 -0.47
CA TRP A 930 -13.02 -37.56 -1.80
C TRP A 930 -13.75 -38.65 -2.57
N LEU A 931 -13.23 -39.87 -2.53
CA LEU A 931 -13.88 -41.05 -3.10
C LEU A 931 -15.27 -41.30 -2.50
N ALA A 932 -15.42 -41.10 -1.18
CA ALA A 932 -16.71 -41.25 -0.51
C ALA A 932 -17.73 -40.20 -1.01
N TYR A 933 -17.33 -38.93 -1.03
CA TYR A 933 -18.21 -37.84 -1.43
C TYR A 933 -18.54 -37.84 -2.93
N GLU A 934 -17.58 -38.14 -3.80
CA GLU A 934 -17.83 -38.31 -5.24
C GLU A 934 -18.75 -39.51 -5.49
N GLY A 935 -18.55 -40.62 -4.75
CA GLY A 935 -19.45 -41.78 -4.81
C GLY A 935 -20.91 -41.42 -4.50
N LEU A 936 -21.14 -40.54 -3.51
CA LEU A 936 -22.47 -40.03 -3.19
C LEU A 936 -23.06 -39.18 -4.32
N LEU A 937 -22.26 -38.30 -4.93
CA LEU A 937 -22.67 -37.48 -6.08
C LEU A 937 -23.05 -38.36 -7.30
N LEU A 938 -22.24 -39.36 -7.61
CA LEU A 938 -22.47 -40.31 -8.71
C LEU A 938 -23.69 -41.21 -8.45
N ALA A 939 -23.90 -41.61 -7.20
CA ALA A 939 -25.09 -42.35 -6.80
C ALA A 939 -26.36 -41.51 -6.96
N TRP A 940 -26.28 -40.22 -6.60
CA TRP A 940 -27.38 -39.27 -6.79
C TRP A 940 -27.68 -39.04 -8.28
N SER A 941 -26.67 -39.04 -9.16
CA SER A 941 -26.87 -38.95 -10.61
C SER A 941 -27.26 -40.28 -11.29
N GLN A 942 -27.47 -41.36 -10.52
CA GLN A 942 -27.80 -42.70 -10.98
C GLN A 942 -26.75 -43.36 -11.92
N ASP A 943 -25.48 -42.96 -11.85
CA ASP A 943 -24.39 -43.56 -12.63
C ASP A 943 -23.79 -44.79 -11.90
N LEU A 944 -24.61 -45.83 -11.76
CA LEU A 944 -24.29 -47.03 -10.97
C LEU A 944 -22.98 -47.76 -11.37
N PRO A 945 -22.58 -47.84 -12.65
CA PRO A 945 -21.30 -48.42 -13.03
C PRO A 945 -20.10 -47.66 -12.46
N GLU A 946 -20.09 -46.32 -12.54
CA GLU A 946 -18.97 -45.50 -12.05
C GLU A 946 -18.93 -45.46 -10.52
N VAL A 947 -20.10 -45.49 -9.85
CA VAL A 947 -20.20 -45.65 -8.39
C VAL A 947 -19.45 -46.90 -7.92
N ARG A 948 -19.64 -48.03 -8.61
CA ARG A 948 -18.98 -49.29 -8.23
C ARG A 948 -17.45 -49.19 -8.33
N ILE A 949 -16.94 -48.51 -9.36
CA ILE A 949 -15.51 -48.27 -9.54
C ILE A 949 -14.95 -47.43 -8.38
N ARG A 950 -15.66 -46.36 -8.00
CA ARG A 950 -15.26 -45.46 -6.90
C ARG A 950 -15.32 -46.14 -5.53
N VAL A 951 -16.32 -46.99 -5.29
CA VAL A 951 -16.41 -47.80 -4.05
C VAL A 951 -15.25 -48.79 -3.95
N ASP A 952 -14.89 -49.47 -5.03
CA ASP A 952 -13.75 -50.39 -5.03
C ASP A 952 -12.42 -49.64 -4.77
N GLN A 953 -12.27 -48.44 -5.35
CA GLN A 953 -11.12 -47.55 -5.08
C GLN A 953 -11.10 -47.10 -3.62
N PHE A 954 -12.25 -46.71 -3.06
CA PHE A 954 -12.40 -46.31 -1.67
C PHE A 954 -11.97 -47.44 -0.72
N VAL A 955 -12.52 -48.65 -0.89
CA VAL A 955 -12.21 -49.81 -0.03
C VAL A 955 -10.73 -50.16 -0.08
N ARG A 956 -10.11 -50.15 -1.27
CA ARG A 956 -8.66 -50.39 -1.40
C ARG A 956 -7.84 -49.35 -0.65
N MET A 957 -8.21 -48.07 -0.76
CA MET A 957 -7.47 -46.98 -0.15
C MET A 957 -7.69 -46.91 1.37
N ALA A 958 -8.91 -47.13 1.84
CA ALA A 958 -9.27 -47.17 3.25
C ALA A 958 -8.53 -48.28 4.01
N ARG A 959 -8.38 -49.47 3.40
CA ARG A 959 -7.58 -50.58 3.98
C ARG A 959 -6.10 -50.22 4.21
N ARG A 960 -5.56 -49.22 3.50
CA ARG A 960 -4.18 -48.74 3.68
C ARG A 960 -4.03 -47.77 4.86
N LEU A 961 -5.12 -47.26 5.43
CA LEU A 961 -5.07 -46.30 6.56
C LEU A 961 -4.80 -46.96 7.93
N ASP A 962 -4.79 -48.30 8.02
CA ASP A 962 -4.55 -49.08 9.25
C ASP A 962 -5.35 -48.55 10.46
N LYS A 963 -6.61 -48.15 10.22
CA LYS A 963 -7.55 -47.71 11.25
C LYS A 963 -8.61 -48.79 11.47
N PRO A 964 -8.64 -49.45 12.64
CA PRO A 964 -9.58 -50.54 12.92
C PRO A 964 -11.05 -50.10 12.92
N ASP A 965 -11.34 -48.83 13.22
CA ASP A 965 -12.70 -48.30 13.37
C ASP A 965 -13.33 -47.77 12.06
N LEU A 966 -12.66 -47.95 10.92
CA LEU A 966 -13.19 -47.60 9.59
C LEU A 966 -13.95 -48.77 8.94
N GLU A 967 -14.50 -49.67 9.76
CA GLU A 967 -15.57 -50.57 9.33
C GLU A 967 -16.83 -49.75 9.02
N LEU A 968 -16.90 -49.26 7.79
CA LEU A 968 -18.10 -48.96 6.99
C LEU A 968 -19.40 -48.77 7.79
N THR A 969 -19.61 -47.53 8.30
CA THR A 969 -20.95 -46.98 8.49
C THR A 969 -21.38 -46.18 7.28
#